data_AF-A0A2S9XYF9-F1
#
_entry.id   AF-A0A2S9XYF9-F1
#
_cell.length_a   1.000
_cell.length_b   1.000
_cell.length_c   1.000
_cell.angle_alpha   90.00
_cell.angle_beta   90.00
_cell.angle_gamma   90.00
#
_symmetry.space_group_name_H-M   'P 1'
#
loop_
_entity.id
_entity.type
_entity.pdbx_description
1 polymer ?
#
loop_
_entity_poly.entity_id
_entity_poly.type
_entity_poly.pdbx_seq_one_letter_code
_entity_poly.pdbx_strand_id
1 'polypeptide(L)'
;MRMPVIFSSPSLNLCFGLAVACAVAACGDDGVQADEAGEGTGLTTVGVTAGTEDSGSADAETSDTSEDDTSGPMCTEEQLECGDECCEGGQVCFEGACADDCGGVPACGPADICCEGDQVCYLGECVIPDGPCEEFSCATKEAMSTCEPGYTCDGELELCVPSLADPNCQYIPPPSQFAPRPEFTWGERKQVACDDDDACQTAEVCMDGTCTVTWPHLPPADAPANVHVSSIPVVADLDGDCVPEIIFNTYIANTISSQGVVRAINGATGEQLWSVTDPAFHSDSTANPAVGDIDEDGLPEVVVQGAGGYLVAIDNDGTPMWTSDAFVGGENSGAVAIANMDGFGPPEIIFGAAVYSNNGALLWEGGAGIGRDGQGPISCVADLDGDFRPELIGGNTAYKTTGTVEGGDFSGSIWWEAQVGDGRCGVADFDDDGMAEVILVRGGNIYALDGQTGATIDQANIPGSSDRGGAPNIADFNGDGQPDVATAGSTNYIVMEFDGVTFTELWRAATEDDSSRVTGSSVFDFDGDGRNEVIYNDEKFIRIYPGVEPDCELDPPGPNCDGVMDDSEVLFKDPNTSRTRTEYPVVADVDGDFKAELVFSTNSDVSWGLDAGIEIWGDALDNWVSTRPVWNQHSYHITNVGIDGSIPVHEESSWLFPMDDPYNGYRRNVQGASDFCAPNLVLFDMRAELLMCPNLVLSVDVANLGCLGVGAGVNVSFYEETLGYLGTVETQNQLPAGAKETVTLDSGQALEGAVVWAVVDDDGMGQGELNECDEANDSDKAPVCIPIR
;
A
#
# COMPACT_ATOMS: atom_id res chain seq x y z
N MET A 1 -53.80 24.25 -47.40
CA MET A 1 -54.29 24.55 -46.04
C MET A 1 -53.39 23.78 -45.07
N ARG A 2 -52.31 24.43 -44.63
CA ARG A 2 -51.45 24.13 -43.46
C ARG A 2 -50.14 24.90 -43.66
N MET A 3 -49.91 25.81 -42.72
CA MET A 3 -48.72 26.61 -42.42
C MET A 3 -49.00 27.24 -41.05
N PRO A 4 -48.00 27.74 -40.30
CA PRO A 4 -46.59 27.31 -40.20
C PRO A 4 -46.07 27.38 -38.74
N VAL A 5 -44.76 27.16 -38.52
CA VAL A 5 -43.78 27.97 -37.74
C VAL A 5 -42.49 27.11 -37.63
N ILE A 6 -41.45 27.28 -38.45
CA ILE A 6 -40.33 28.27 -38.56
C ILE A 6 -39.01 27.71 -37.96
N PHE A 7 -38.03 27.52 -38.84
CA PHE A 7 -36.59 27.42 -38.59
C PHE A 7 -35.92 28.72 -39.08
N SER A 8 -34.89 29.21 -38.37
CA SER A 8 -33.80 30.01 -38.97
C SER A 8 -32.61 30.21 -38.00
N SER A 9 -31.44 29.70 -38.37
CA SER A 9 -30.10 30.28 -38.07
C SER A 9 -29.86 31.51 -38.99
N PRO A 10 -28.82 32.40 -38.87
CA PRO A 10 -27.35 32.09 -38.93
C PRO A 10 -26.45 33.02 -38.04
N SER A 11 -25.11 32.83 -37.87
CA SER A 11 -24.02 33.32 -38.75
C SER A 11 -22.60 33.08 -38.16
N LEU A 12 -21.67 32.57 -39.00
CA LEU A 12 -20.24 32.94 -39.29
C LEU A 12 -19.23 33.20 -38.12
N ASN A 13 -17.97 32.71 -38.09
CA ASN A 13 -16.87 32.56 -39.09
C ASN A 13 -15.92 31.38 -38.69
N LEU A 14 -15.46 30.48 -39.57
CA LEU A 14 -14.23 30.52 -40.43
C LEU A 14 -12.94 30.92 -39.68
N CYS A 15 -11.83 30.15 -39.64
CA CYS A 15 -11.07 29.57 -40.76
C CYS A 15 -10.00 28.53 -40.33
N PHE A 16 -9.84 27.47 -41.16
CA PHE A 16 -8.63 26.73 -41.61
C PHE A 16 -7.62 26.17 -40.58
N GLY A 17 -7.26 24.89 -40.56
CA GLY A 17 -6.97 23.93 -41.65
C GLY A 17 -5.46 23.62 -41.63
N LEU A 18 -4.96 22.39 -41.53
CA LEU A 18 -4.81 21.48 -42.68
C LEU A 18 -4.28 20.11 -42.20
N ALA A 19 -4.97 19.02 -42.57
CA ALA A 19 -4.42 17.67 -42.58
C ALA A 19 -3.79 17.39 -43.97
N VAL A 20 -2.70 16.62 -44.01
CA VAL A 20 -2.21 15.97 -45.23
C VAL A 20 -1.78 14.55 -44.91
N ALA A 21 -2.56 13.59 -45.42
CA ALA A 21 -2.12 12.22 -45.67
C ALA A 21 -1.58 12.12 -47.10
N CYS A 22 -0.54 11.32 -47.32
CA CYS A 22 -0.36 10.62 -48.60
C CYS A 22 0.67 9.47 -48.46
N ALA A 23 0.22 8.25 -48.74
CA ALA A 23 1.06 7.09 -49.04
C ALA A 23 1.42 7.05 -50.52
N VAL A 24 2.61 6.52 -50.87
CA VAL A 24 2.90 5.81 -52.13
C VAL A 24 3.97 4.75 -51.89
N ALA A 25 3.78 3.59 -52.54
CA ALA A 25 4.48 2.32 -52.37
C ALA A 25 5.75 2.12 -53.24
N ALA A 26 6.51 1.07 -52.86
CA ALA A 26 6.99 -0.05 -53.69
C ALA A 26 8.52 -0.22 -53.96
N CYS A 27 9.00 -1.38 -53.50
CA CYS A 27 9.88 -2.38 -54.11
C CYS A 27 11.40 -2.16 -54.27
N GLY A 28 12.15 -3.09 -53.66
CA GLY A 28 13.51 -3.49 -54.04
C GLY A 28 14.02 -4.63 -53.13
N ASP A 29 14.03 -5.85 -53.68
CA ASP A 29 14.39 -7.15 -53.07
C ASP A 29 15.89 -7.50 -53.32
N ASP A 30 16.33 -8.63 -52.75
CA ASP A 30 17.62 -9.36 -52.87
C ASP A 30 18.76 -8.88 -51.93
N GLY A 31 19.40 -9.68 -51.06
CA GLY A 31 19.38 -11.11 -50.79
C GLY A 31 20.76 -11.58 -50.25
N VAL A 32 20.73 -12.62 -49.41
CA VAL A 32 21.77 -13.69 -49.21
C VAL A 32 22.96 -13.45 -48.24
N GLN A 33 22.85 -14.08 -47.05
CA GLN A 33 23.66 -15.18 -46.50
C GLN A 33 25.20 -15.26 -46.74
N ALA A 34 25.97 -15.41 -45.65
CA ALA A 34 26.69 -16.64 -45.25
C ALA A 34 28.06 -16.41 -44.56
N ASP A 35 28.30 -17.30 -43.59
CA ASP A 35 29.49 -17.60 -42.79
C ASP A 35 30.87 -17.57 -43.50
N GLU A 36 31.94 -17.26 -42.75
CA GLU A 36 32.95 -18.26 -42.33
C GLU A 36 34.19 -17.64 -41.62
N ALA A 37 34.83 -18.52 -40.84
CA ALA A 37 35.95 -18.35 -39.92
C ALA A 37 37.30 -17.93 -40.52
N GLY A 38 38.24 -17.55 -39.63
CA GLY A 38 39.67 -17.46 -39.95
C GLY A 38 40.56 -17.24 -38.72
N GLU A 39 41.14 -18.33 -38.21
CA GLU A 39 42.25 -18.34 -37.24
C GLU A 39 43.54 -17.68 -37.78
N GLY A 40 44.37 -17.16 -36.87
CA GLY A 40 45.70 -16.61 -37.20
C GLY A 40 46.64 -16.48 -36.00
N THR A 41 47.29 -17.59 -35.66
CA THR A 41 48.31 -17.82 -34.63
C THR A 41 49.55 -16.89 -34.65
N GLY A 42 50.16 -16.65 -33.47
CA GLY A 42 51.55 -16.20 -33.34
C GLY A 42 52.10 -16.20 -31.89
N LEU A 43 52.74 -17.29 -31.49
CA LEU A 43 53.41 -17.52 -30.20
C LEU A 43 54.96 -17.46 -30.36
N THR A 44 55.67 -17.28 -29.22
CA THR A 44 57.11 -17.57 -28.89
C THR A 44 58.12 -16.43 -29.12
N THR A 45 59.11 -16.12 -28.26
CA THR A 45 59.73 -16.72 -27.03
C THR A 45 60.71 -15.67 -26.44
N VAL A 46 60.71 -15.39 -25.12
CA VAL A 46 61.64 -15.83 -24.04
C VAL A 46 63.15 -15.88 -24.35
N GLY A 47 63.96 -15.22 -23.50
CA GLY A 47 65.40 -15.43 -23.36
C GLY A 47 65.98 -14.77 -22.09
N VAL A 48 66.22 -15.59 -21.06
CA VAL A 48 66.76 -15.30 -19.71
C VAL A 48 68.30 -15.32 -19.71
N THR A 49 68.95 -14.57 -18.79
CA THR A 49 70.17 -15.06 -18.07
C THR A 49 70.36 -14.34 -16.72
N ALA A 50 70.81 -15.10 -15.72
CA ALA A 50 70.90 -14.80 -14.29
C ALA A 50 72.35 -14.72 -13.73
N GLY A 51 72.47 -14.22 -12.48
CA GLY A 51 73.48 -14.52 -11.43
C GLY A 51 74.93 -13.99 -11.60
N THR A 52 75.73 -13.70 -10.57
CA THR A 52 75.60 -13.82 -9.09
C THR A 52 76.85 -13.24 -8.38
N GLU A 53 76.71 -12.88 -7.08
CA GLU A 53 77.70 -12.88 -5.96
C GLU A 53 78.86 -11.83 -5.98
N ASP A 54 79.43 -11.30 -4.87
CA ASP A 54 79.14 -11.16 -3.43
C ASP A 54 80.30 -10.32 -2.79
N SER A 55 80.07 -9.77 -1.59
CA SER A 55 81.01 -9.45 -0.49
C SER A 55 81.56 -8.02 -0.30
N GLY A 56 81.38 -7.50 0.93
CA GLY A 56 82.24 -6.44 1.51
C GLY A 56 81.59 -5.53 2.57
N SER A 57 81.64 -5.94 3.84
CA SER A 57 81.14 -5.27 5.05
C SER A 57 81.92 -4.01 5.51
N ALA A 58 81.21 -3.10 6.21
CA ALA A 58 81.51 -2.48 7.52
C ALA A 58 81.60 -0.94 7.64
N ASP A 59 80.87 -0.47 8.67
CA ASP A 59 81.09 0.67 9.58
C ASP A 59 80.62 2.11 9.22
N ALA A 60 79.46 2.43 9.80
CA ALA A 60 79.13 3.56 10.69
C ALA A 60 79.78 4.95 10.47
N GLU A 61 78.94 5.97 10.30
CA GLU A 61 78.70 6.99 11.34
C GLU A 61 77.47 7.85 11.00
N THR A 62 76.71 8.15 12.05
CA THR A 62 75.54 9.01 12.15
C THR A 62 75.87 10.50 12.05
N SER A 63 75.04 11.29 11.39
CA SER A 63 74.60 12.60 11.93
C SER A 63 73.39 13.13 11.17
N ASP A 64 72.34 13.40 11.94
CA ASP A 64 71.10 14.09 11.59
C ASP A 64 71.31 15.38 10.80
N THR A 65 70.51 15.56 9.75
CA THR A 65 69.76 16.80 9.50
C THR A 65 68.44 16.43 8.86
N SER A 66 67.37 16.58 9.64
CA SER A 66 65.99 16.71 9.17
C SER A 66 65.89 17.95 8.27
N GLU A 67 65.74 17.74 6.96
CA GLU A 67 65.11 18.72 6.09
C GLU A 67 63.69 18.20 5.85
N ASP A 68 62.79 18.76 6.65
CA ASP A 68 61.36 18.75 6.45
C ASP A 68 61.11 19.61 5.21
N ASP A 69 61.01 18.97 4.04
CA ASP A 69 60.66 19.64 2.79
C ASP A 69 59.13 19.73 2.71
N THR A 70 58.57 20.57 3.58
CA THR A 70 57.16 20.99 3.60
C THR A 70 57.07 22.33 2.90
N SER A 71 57.18 22.33 1.57
CA SER A 71 56.75 23.48 0.78
C SER A 71 55.33 23.22 0.28
N GLY A 72 54.35 23.77 1.00
CA GLY A 72 53.05 24.08 0.40
C GLY A 72 53.22 25.05 -0.77
N PRO A 73 52.20 25.21 -1.62
CA PRO A 73 52.28 26.12 -2.75
C PRO A 73 52.53 27.55 -2.25
N MET A 74 53.55 28.24 -2.76
CA MET A 74 53.76 29.65 -2.42
C MET A 74 52.72 30.52 -3.14
N CYS A 75 51.58 30.76 -2.48
CA CYS A 75 50.52 31.62 -3.00
C CYS A 75 50.91 33.10 -2.91
N THR A 76 50.38 33.90 -3.83
CA THR A 76 50.59 35.36 -3.81
C THR A 76 49.74 36.02 -2.73
N GLU A 77 50.03 37.27 -2.32
CA GLU A 77 49.23 38.01 -1.31
C GLU A 77 47.73 38.17 -1.68
N GLU A 78 47.36 37.88 -2.93
CA GLU A 78 45.98 37.94 -3.45
C GLU A 78 45.32 36.56 -3.62
N GLN A 79 46.03 35.46 -3.34
CA GLN A 79 45.54 34.08 -3.49
C GLN A 79 45.41 33.40 -2.13
N LEU A 80 44.38 32.56 -1.99
CA LEU A 80 44.13 31.78 -0.78
C LEU A 80 44.85 30.42 -0.88
N GLU A 81 45.62 30.04 0.13
CA GLU A 81 46.18 28.68 0.23
C GLU A 81 45.05 27.68 0.49
N CYS A 82 44.95 26.64 -0.35
CA CYS A 82 43.98 25.56 -0.19
C CYS A 82 44.58 24.23 -0.64
N GLY A 83 44.92 23.36 0.31
CA GLY A 83 45.59 22.10 0.01
C GLY A 83 46.93 22.33 -0.72
N ASP A 84 47.09 21.70 -1.88
CA ASP A 84 48.28 21.82 -2.75
C ASP A 84 48.14 22.90 -3.84
N GLU A 85 47.05 23.69 -3.84
CA GLU A 85 46.78 24.73 -4.84
C GLU A 85 46.58 26.14 -4.22
N CYS A 86 46.61 27.16 -5.08
CA CYS A 86 46.41 28.56 -4.71
C CYS A 86 45.15 29.09 -5.39
N CYS A 87 44.09 29.34 -4.60
CA CYS A 87 42.81 29.79 -5.14
C CYS A 87 42.90 31.24 -5.62
N GLU A 88 42.30 31.50 -6.78
CA GLU A 88 42.28 32.83 -7.38
C GLU A 88 41.31 33.77 -6.63
N GLY A 89 41.46 35.07 -6.85
CA GLY A 89 40.64 36.08 -6.15
C GLY A 89 39.15 35.93 -6.49
N GLY A 90 38.34 35.61 -5.47
CA GLY A 90 36.91 35.30 -5.62
C GLY A 90 36.56 33.84 -5.30
N GLN A 91 37.56 33.01 -4.98
CA GLN A 91 37.39 31.62 -4.56
C GLN A 91 37.59 31.47 -3.04
N VAL A 92 36.87 30.53 -2.44
CA VAL A 92 37.05 30.04 -1.08
C VAL A 92 37.73 28.68 -1.09
N CYS A 93 38.43 28.36 0.00
CA CYS A 93 38.94 27.02 0.21
C CYS A 93 37.83 26.18 0.81
N PHE A 94 37.26 25.28 0.00
CA PHE A 94 36.21 24.36 0.39
C PHE A 94 36.71 22.93 0.15
N GLU A 95 36.68 22.08 1.18
CA GLU A 95 37.16 20.69 1.09
C GLU A 95 38.62 20.48 0.61
N GLY A 96 39.48 21.49 0.78
CA GLY A 96 40.88 21.41 0.33
C GLY A 96 41.06 21.63 -1.18
N ALA A 97 39.99 22.03 -1.88
CA ALA A 97 39.99 22.49 -3.25
C ALA A 97 39.51 23.95 -3.35
N CYS A 98 39.92 24.61 -4.44
CA CYS A 98 39.49 25.97 -4.72
C CYS A 98 38.10 25.96 -5.35
N ALA A 99 37.10 26.41 -4.60
CA ALA A 99 35.73 26.57 -5.06
C ALA A 99 35.37 28.05 -5.18
N ASP A 100 34.47 28.41 -6.08
CA ASP A 100 34.01 29.80 -6.19
C ASP A 100 33.28 30.24 -4.90
N ASP A 101 33.50 31.49 -4.45
CA ASP A 101 32.82 32.05 -3.28
C ASP A 101 31.35 32.34 -3.62
N CYS A 102 30.47 31.37 -3.36
CA CYS A 102 29.04 31.53 -3.61
C CYS A 102 28.32 32.37 -2.54
N GLY A 103 29.05 33.20 -1.77
CA GLY A 103 28.44 34.12 -0.81
C GLY A 103 28.05 33.48 0.52
N GLY A 104 28.74 32.39 0.89
CA GLY A 104 28.54 31.67 2.15
C GLY A 104 27.64 30.44 2.06
N VAL A 105 27.21 30.05 0.87
CA VAL A 105 26.63 28.73 0.57
C VAL A 105 27.63 27.87 -0.19
N PRO A 106 27.59 26.53 -0.06
CA PRO A 106 28.42 25.63 -0.87
C PRO A 106 28.15 25.81 -2.37
N ALA A 107 29.16 25.50 -3.18
CA ALA A 107 29.00 25.44 -4.63
C ALA A 107 28.15 24.22 -5.01
N CYS A 108 27.43 24.31 -6.12
CA CYS A 108 26.44 23.31 -6.50
C CYS A 108 27.02 22.21 -7.38
N GLY A 109 26.79 20.96 -6.94
CA GLY A 109 27.13 19.74 -7.66
C GLY A 109 28.64 19.54 -7.88
N PRO A 110 29.00 18.45 -8.58
CA PRO A 110 30.41 18.08 -8.79
C PRO A 110 31.20 19.05 -9.68
N ALA A 111 30.53 20.03 -10.30
CA ALA A 111 31.14 21.07 -11.10
C ALA A 111 31.48 22.34 -10.29
N ASP A 112 31.16 22.37 -8.99
CA ASP A 112 31.39 23.49 -8.07
C ASP A 112 30.90 24.83 -8.63
N ILE A 113 29.66 24.86 -9.12
CA ILE A 113 29.09 26.06 -9.75
C ILE A 113 28.28 26.87 -8.74
N CYS A 114 28.51 28.18 -8.66
CA CYS A 114 27.63 29.08 -7.92
C CYS A 114 26.33 29.34 -8.70
N CYS A 115 25.19 28.98 -8.11
CA CYS A 115 23.89 29.29 -8.70
C CYS A 115 23.66 30.81 -8.79
N GLU A 116 23.14 31.28 -9.93
CA GLU A 116 23.00 32.71 -10.20
C GLU A 116 21.53 33.18 -10.08
N GLY A 117 21.34 34.41 -9.60
CA GLY A 117 20.02 35.05 -9.59
C GLY A 117 19.07 34.42 -8.57
N ASP A 118 17.93 33.92 -9.05
CA ASP A 118 16.89 33.27 -8.24
C ASP A 118 17.02 31.73 -8.27
N GLN A 119 18.15 31.21 -8.74
CA GLN A 119 18.42 29.76 -8.75
C GLN A 119 18.81 29.26 -7.36
N VAL A 120 18.44 28.01 -7.06
CA VAL A 120 18.87 27.27 -5.88
C VAL A 120 19.62 26.01 -6.32
N CYS A 121 20.56 25.54 -5.49
CA CYS A 121 21.18 24.25 -5.72
C CYS A 121 20.22 23.15 -5.27
N TYR A 122 19.92 22.22 -6.16
CA TYR A 122 19.04 21.09 -5.90
C TYR A 122 19.56 19.87 -6.64
N LEU A 123 19.88 18.79 -5.91
CA LEU A 123 20.42 17.52 -6.44
C LEU A 123 21.59 17.73 -7.41
N GLY A 124 22.55 18.57 -7.01
CA GLY A 124 23.73 18.89 -7.80
C GLY A 124 23.52 19.80 -9.02
N GLU A 125 22.31 20.34 -9.25
CA GLU A 125 22.03 21.29 -10.33
C GLU A 125 21.46 22.63 -9.84
N CYS A 126 21.81 23.71 -10.54
CA CYS A 126 21.22 25.03 -10.29
C CYS A 126 19.86 25.15 -10.98
N VAL A 127 18.78 24.98 -10.22
CA VAL A 127 17.40 25.01 -10.71
C VAL A 127 16.70 26.32 -10.38
N ILE A 128 15.67 26.69 -11.16
CA ILE A 128 14.79 27.82 -10.86
C ILE A 128 13.51 27.24 -10.23
N PRO A 129 13.20 27.55 -8.96
CA PRO A 129 11.97 27.10 -8.32
C PRO A 129 10.72 27.76 -8.91
N ASP A 130 9.59 27.05 -8.86
CA ASP A 130 8.27 27.55 -9.28
C ASP A 130 7.45 28.14 -8.11
N GLY A 131 8.14 28.81 -7.19
CA GLY A 131 7.52 29.42 -6.02
C GLY A 131 7.45 28.51 -4.79
N PRO A 132 6.78 28.97 -3.72
CA PRO A 132 6.67 28.21 -2.48
C PRO A 132 5.65 27.08 -2.58
N CYS A 133 5.84 26.05 -1.76
CA CYS A 133 4.86 25.00 -1.52
C CYS A 133 4.54 24.90 -0.02
N GLU A 134 3.33 24.48 0.31
CA GLU A 134 2.86 24.38 1.71
C GLU A 134 2.51 22.95 2.15
N GLU A 135 2.38 21.99 1.22
CA GLU A 135 1.91 20.62 1.51
C GLU A 135 2.82 19.56 0.87
N PHE A 136 3.18 18.56 1.68
CA PHE A 136 3.94 17.38 1.28
C PHE A 136 2.94 16.28 0.87
N SER A 137 3.16 15.64 -0.28
CA SER A 137 2.41 14.44 -0.67
C SER A 137 2.89 13.25 0.16
N CYS A 138 2.02 12.33 0.54
CA CYS A 138 2.41 11.10 1.24
C CYS A 138 1.42 9.98 0.91
N ALA A 139 1.59 8.80 1.50
CA ALA A 139 0.72 7.64 1.23
C ALA A 139 -0.77 7.99 1.38
N THR A 140 -1.16 8.68 2.45
CA THR A 140 -2.56 8.94 2.84
C THR A 140 -3.10 10.28 2.35
N LYS A 141 -2.27 11.11 1.72
CA LYS A 141 -2.66 12.43 1.22
C LYS A 141 -2.37 12.49 -0.26
N GLU A 142 -3.43 12.65 -1.04
CA GLU A 142 -3.27 12.83 -2.49
C GLU A 142 -2.33 13.99 -2.73
N ALA A 143 -1.57 13.93 -3.82
CA ALA A 143 -0.68 15.00 -4.22
C ALA A 143 -1.48 16.27 -4.55
N MET A 144 -1.94 16.99 -3.52
CA MET A 144 -2.33 18.39 -3.56
C MET A 144 -1.07 19.25 -3.60
N SER A 145 -0.11 18.84 -4.43
CA SER A 145 1.07 19.64 -4.69
C SER A 145 0.58 20.97 -5.26
N THR A 146 0.85 22.05 -4.54
CA THR A 146 0.63 23.40 -5.06
C THR A 146 1.55 23.72 -6.24
N CYS A 147 2.48 22.81 -6.56
CA CYS A 147 3.42 22.95 -7.65
C CYS A 147 2.80 22.59 -8.99
N GLU A 148 3.20 23.31 -10.04
CA GLU A 148 2.77 23.00 -11.41
C GLU A 148 3.29 21.63 -11.85
N PRO A 149 2.63 20.96 -12.83
CA PRO A 149 3.08 19.66 -13.34
C PRO A 149 4.55 19.68 -13.76
N GLY A 150 5.31 18.69 -13.26
CA GLY A 150 6.76 18.59 -13.45
C GLY A 150 7.60 19.19 -12.31
N TYR A 151 6.96 19.69 -11.26
CA TYR A 151 7.61 20.13 -10.02
C TYR A 151 7.13 19.31 -8.82
N THR A 152 8.00 19.16 -7.83
CA THR A 152 7.72 18.54 -6.53
C THR A 152 8.05 19.52 -5.41
N CYS A 153 7.44 19.34 -4.24
CA CYS A 153 7.71 20.18 -3.08
C CYS A 153 8.95 19.66 -2.35
N ASP A 154 9.99 20.49 -2.25
CA ASP A 154 11.14 20.17 -1.41
C ASP A 154 10.88 20.64 0.03
N GLY A 155 10.88 19.69 0.98
CA GLY A 155 10.55 19.96 2.38
C GLY A 155 11.58 20.81 3.13
N GLU A 156 12.85 20.83 2.70
CA GLU A 156 13.89 21.64 3.33
C GLU A 156 13.89 23.08 2.81
N LEU A 157 13.61 23.25 1.52
CA LEU A 157 13.58 24.54 0.83
C LEU A 157 12.21 25.23 0.95
N GLU A 158 11.13 24.49 1.20
CA GLU A 158 9.73 24.94 1.13
C GLU A 158 9.40 25.56 -0.26
N LEU A 159 9.98 24.99 -1.31
CA LEU A 159 9.88 25.47 -2.69
C LEU A 159 9.53 24.34 -3.66
N CYS A 160 8.75 24.69 -4.68
CA CYS A 160 8.50 23.83 -5.83
C CYS A 160 9.76 23.74 -6.69
N VAL A 161 10.42 22.58 -6.71
CA VAL A 161 11.62 22.30 -7.48
C VAL A 161 11.31 21.33 -8.62
N PRO A 162 12.05 21.34 -9.75
CA PRO A 162 11.80 20.40 -10.84
C PRO A 162 11.86 18.95 -10.33
N SER A 163 10.81 18.17 -10.57
CA SER A 163 10.82 16.75 -10.22
C SER A 163 11.74 16.01 -11.18
N LEU A 164 12.68 15.24 -10.62
CA LEU A 164 13.59 14.37 -11.36
C LEU A 164 13.10 12.90 -11.38
N ALA A 165 11.90 12.64 -10.85
CA ALA A 165 11.27 11.33 -10.88
C ALA A 165 11.03 10.85 -12.33
N ASP A 166 11.44 9.63 -12.65
CA ASP A 166 11.08 8.97 -13.91
C ASP A 166 9.72 8.27 -13.74
N PRO A 167 8.65 8.76 -14.39
CA PRO A 167 7.34 8.10 -14.34
C PRO A 167 7.33 6.71 -14.99
N ASN A 168 8.41 6.27 -15.62
CA ASN A 168 8.56 4.93 -16.22
C ASN A 168 9.51 4.03 -15.41
N CYS A 169 9.92 4.43 -14.21
CA CYS A 169 10.72 3.60 -13.30
C CYS A 169 9.87 2.43 -12.82
N GLN A 170 10.11 1.24 -13.38
CA GLN A 170 9.29 0.06 -13.12
C GLN A 170 10.11 -1.10 -12.60
N TYR A 171 9.55 -1.80 -11.62
CA TYR A 171 9.98 -3.13 -11.19
C TYR A 171 8.81 -4.09 -11.41
N ILE A 172 9.07 -5.20 -12.11
CA ILE A 172 8.07 -6.24 -12.37
C ILE A 172 8.44 -7.43 -11.48
N PRO A 173 7.63 -7.72 -10.44
CA PRO A 173 7.84 -8.88 -9.59
C PRO A 173 7.93 -10.17 -10.40
N PRO A 174 8.82 -11.11 -10.04
CA PRO A 174 8.78 -12.44 -10.62
C PRO A 174 7.46 -13.13 -10.27
N PRO A 175 6.75 -13.72 -11.25
CA PRO A 175 5.44 -14.30 -11.00
C PRO A 175 5.52 -15.45 -9.99
N SER A 176 4.50 -15.56 -9.14
CA SER A 176 4.35 -16.61 -8.13
C SER A 176 5.49 -16.69 -7.10
N GLN A 177 6.22 -15.59 -6.85
CA GLN A 177 7.18 -15.49 -5.74
C GLN A 177 6.55 -14.78 -4.55
N PHE A 178 5.88 -15.56 -3.69
CA PHE A 178 5.29 -15.08 -2.46
C PHE A 178 6.16 -15.48 -1.27
N ALA A 179 6.64 -14.49 -0.51
CA ALA A 179 7.36 -14.73 0.74
C ALA A 179 6.76 -13.92 1.90
N PRO A 180 5.48 -14.15 2.26
CA PRO A 180 4.84 -13.39 3.33
C PRO A 180 5.59 -13.55 4.65
N ARG A 181 5.80 -12.44 5.34
CA ARG A 181 6.55 -12.33 6.59
C ARG A 181 5.74 -11.54 7.62
N PRO A 182 5.59 -12.02 8.87
CA PRO A 182 5.03 -11.20 9.94
C PRO A 182 5.93 -10.00 10.23
N GLU A 183 5.34 -8.81 10.28
CA GLU A 183 6.02 -7.59 10.70
C GLU A 183 5.84 -7.37 12.18
N PHE A 184 4.59 -7.41 12.65
CA PHE A 184 4.28 -7.46 14.05
C PHE A 184 2.94 -8.17 14.30
N THR A 185 2.71 -8.51 15.56
CA THR A 185 1.44 -9.11 16.00
C THR A 185 0.96 -8.41 17.26
N TRP A 186 -0.35 -8.23 17.38
CA TRP A 186 -0.97 -7.65 18.57
C TRP A 186 -1.88 -8.68 19.23
N GLY A 187 -1.86 -8.80 20.57
CA GLY A 187 -2.81 -9.61 21.33
C GLY A 187 -2.19 -10.60 22.32
N GLU A 188 -2.58 -11.87 22.25
CA GLU A 188 -2.07 -12.97 23.06
C GLU A 188 -1.63 -14.14 22.16
N ARG A 189 -0.38 -14.58 22.33
CA ARG A 189 0.14 -15.75 21.63
C ARG A 189 0.19 -16.99 22.48
N LYS A 190 -0.17 -18.12 21.89
CA LYS A 190 -0.13 -19.42 22.55
C LYS A 190 1.23 -20.07 22.31
N GLN A 191 1.85 -20.51 23.40
CA GLN A 191 3.09 -21.28 23.29
C GLN A 191 2.83 -22.66 22.64
N VAL A 192 3.39 -22.86 21.46
CA VAL A 192 3.33 -24.13 20.71
C VAL A 192 4.60 -24.95 20.99
N ALA A 193 4.43 -26.24 21.25
CA ALA A 193 5.55 -27.17 21.40
C ALA A 193 5.98 -27.70 20.03
N CYS A 194 7.28 -27.78 19.80
CA CYS A 194 7.86 -28.18 18.51
C CYS A 194 9.03 -29.16 18.71
N ASP A 195 9.26 -29.98 17.69
CA ASP A 195 10.46 -30.80 17.56
C ASP A 195 11.44 -30.23 16.49
N ASP A 196 10.89 -29.49 15.51
CA ASP A 196 11.55 -28.75 14.43
C ASP A 196 10.65 -27.59 13.96
N ASP A 197 11.14 -26.81 13.00
CA ASP A 197 10.47 -25.58 12.51
C ASP A 197 9.20 -25.89 11.70
N ASP A 198 9.07 -27.08 11.09
CA ASP A 198 7.89 -27.49 10.32
C ASP A 198 6.61 -27.58 11.18
N ALA A 199 6.75 -27.60 12.52
CA ALA A 199 5.65 -27.62 13.47
C ALA A 199 5.18 -26.22 13.91
N CYS A 200 5.89 -25.17 13.51
CA CYS A 200 5.64 -23.79 13.91
C CYS A 200 4.95 -22.99 12.78
N GLN A 201 4.42 -21.82 13.13
CA GLN A 201 3.94 -20.87 12.13
C GLN A 201 5.11 -20.33 11.30
N THR A 202 4.82 -19.76 10.14
CA THR A 202 5.81 -19.15 9.24
C THR A 202 6.63 -18.11 10.01
N ALA A 203 7.93 -18.07 9.70
CA ALA A 203 8.96 -17.26 10.36
C ALA A 203 9.25 -17.59 11.85
N GLU A 204 8.49 -18.48 12.50
CA GLU A 204 8.85 -18.95 13.83
C GLU A 204 10.01 -19.95 13.78
N VAL A 205 10.80 -19.98 14.85
CA VAL A 205 11.91 -20.92 15.00
C VAL A 205 11.68 -21.79 16.24
N CYS A 206 11.88 -23.09 16.07
CA CYS A 206 11.82 -24.04 17.17
C CYS A 206 13.06 -23.90 18.06
N MET A 207 12.91 -23.19 19.18
CA MET A 207 13.97 -22.97 20.16
C MET A 207 13.62 -23.64 21.49
N ASP A 208 14.53 -24.50 21.97
CA ASP A 208 14.36 -25.24 23.22
C ASP A 208 13.03 -26.04 23.33
N GLY A 209 12.51 -26.50 22.19
CA GLY A 209 11.30 -27.32 22.07
C GLY A 209 10.00 -26.52 22.04
N THR A 210 10.07 -25.20 21.86
CA THR A 210 8.90 -24.32 21.67
C THR A 210 9.08 -23.36 20.51
N CYS A 211 8.00 -23.13 19.77
CA CYS A 211 7.98 -22.15 18.70
C CYS A 211 8.19 -20.76 19.30
N THR A 212 9.22 -20.07 18.79
CA THR A 212 9.66 -18.76 19.25
C THR A 212 9.68 -17.81 18.07
N VAL A 213 9.26 -16.59 18.32
CA VAL A 213 8.95 -15.59 17.31
C VAL A 213 10.14 -14.65 17.18
N THR A 214 10.40 -14.17 15.97
CA THR A 214 11.54 -13.29 15.66
C THR A 214 11.15 -11.84 15.43
N TRP A 215 9.85 -11.54 15.46
CA TRP A 215 9.26 -10.23 15.23
C TRP A 215 8.65 -9.62 16.51
N PRO A 216 8.36 -8.31 16.53
CA PRO A 216 7.61 -7.66 17.60
C PRO A 216 6.23 -8.30 17.88
N HIS A 217 5.96 -8.59 19.15
CA HIS A 217 4.63 -8.97 19.64
C HIS A 217 4.18 -7.99 20.73
N LEU A 218 3.04 -7.35 20.52
CA LEU A 218 2.51 -6.29 21.38
C LEU A 218 1.25 -6.77 22.14
N PRO A 219 1.30 -6.91 23.48
CA PRO A 219 0.12 -7.24 24.26
C PRO A 219 -0.76 -6.00 24.49
N PRO A 220 -2.09 -6.16 24.72
CA PRO A 220 -2.96 -5.06 25.09
C PRO A 220 -2.51 -4.36 26.39
N ALA A 221 -2.36 -3.04 26.34
CA ALA A 221 -2.15 -2.25 27.56
C ALA A 221 -3.46 -2.09 28.34
N ASP A 222 -4.56 -1.83 27.63
CA ASP A 222 -5.89 -1.64 28.18
C ASP A 222 -6.81 -2.84 27.94
N ALA A 223 -7.71 -3.11 28.89
CA ALA A 223 -8.63 -4.25 28.87
C ALA A 223 -7.94 -5.58 28.44
N PRO A 224 -6.93 -6.07 29.19
CA PRO A 224 -6.07 -7.17 28.75
C PRO A 224 -6.74 -8.54 28.62
N ALA A 225 -8.02 -8.65 28.97
CA ALA A 225 -8.83 -9.84 28.71
C ALA A 225 -9.51 -9.82 27.33
N ASN A 226 -9.59 -8.64 26.69
CA ASN A 226 -10.20 -8.43 25.39
C ASN A 226 -9.12 -8.54 24.30
N VAL A 227 -8.72 -9.78 23.99
CA VAL A 227 -7.65 -10.10 23.02
C VAL A 227 -8.17 -10.76 21.75
N HIS A 228 -9.36 -11.36 21.75
CA HIS A 228 -9.86 -12.09 20.58
C HIS A 228 -10.48 -11.14 19.57
N VAL A 229 -10.34 -11.46 18.27
CA VAL A 229 -10.93 -10.68 17.18
C VAL A 229 -11.71 -11.60 16.24
N SER A 230 -12.91 -11.17 15.86
CA SER A 230 -13.78 -11.84 14.87
C SER A 230 -14.62 -10.80 14.12
N SER A 231 -13.97 -9.70 13.76
CA SER A 231 -14.45 -8.62 12.91
C SER A 231 -13.38 -8.34 11.86
N ILE A 232 -13.71 -7.66 10.76
CA ILE A 232 -12.64 -7.11 9.92
C ILE A 232 -11.82 -6.06 10.73
N PRO A 233 -10.51 -5.97 10.51
CA PRO A 233 -9.80 -4.70 10.73
C PRO A 233 -10.26 -3.68 9.67
N VAL A 234 -10.19 -2.40 9.99
CA VAL A 234 -10.30 -1.30 9.01
C VAL A 234 -9.05 -0.43 9.12
N VAL A 235 -8.63 0.15 8.00
CA VAL A 235 -7.39 0.93 7.88
C VAL A 235 -7.73 2.34 7.40
N ALA A 236 -7.25 3.35 8.11
CA ALA A 236 -7.36 4.77 7.74
C ALA A 236 -6.42 5.60 8.62
N ASP A 237 -5.91 6.71 8.08
CA ASP A 237 -5.12 7.71 8.80
C ASP A 237 -6.04 8.55 9.72
N LEU A 238 -5.98 8.32 11.03
CA LEU A 238 -6.85 8.98 12.00
C LEU A 238 -6.32 10.36 12.39
N ASP A 239 -5.00 10.59 12.37
CA ASP A 239 -4.39 11.81 12.92
C ASP A 239 -3.65 12.68 11.89
N GLY A 240 -3.62 12.23 10.63
CA GLY A 240 -3.04 12.92 9.49
C GLY A 240 -1.52 12.90 9.48
N ASP A 241 -0.87 11.90 10.09
CA ASP A 241 0.59 11.77 10.16
C ASP A 241 1.23 11.03 8.97
N CYS A 242 0.41 10.58 8.01
CA CYS A 242 0.81 9.81 6.82
C CYS A 242 1.06 8.31 7.04
N VAL A 243 0.88 7.80 8.26
CA VAL A 243 0.89 6.38 8.59
C VAL A 243 -0.52 6.00 9.03
N PRO A 244 -1.25 5.17 8.29
CA PRO A 244 -2.61 4.86 8.68
C PRO A 244 -2.67 4.00 9.96
N GLU A 245 -3.75 4.15 10.70
CA GLU A 245 -4.06 3.30 11.84
C GLU A 245 -4.78 2.03 11.42
N ILE A 246 -4.60 0.98 12.21
CA ILE A 246 -5.39 -0.25 12.15
C ILE A 246 -6.42 -0.22 13.28
N ILE A 247 -7.70 -0.18 12.91
CA ILE A 247 -8.84 -0.14 13.83
C ILE A 247 -9.57 -1.49 13.83
N PHE A 248 -9.83 -2.03 15.02
CA PHE A 248 -10.43 -3.34 15.16
C PHE A 248 -11.21 -3.49 16.47
N ASN A 249 -12.08 -4.51 16.52
CA ASN A 249 -12.99 -4.75 17.63
C ASN A 249 -12.62 -6.03 18.37
N THR A 250 -12.29 -5.93 19.66
CA THR A 250 -11.80 -7.06 20.45
C THR A 250 -12.76 -7.51 21.53
N TYR A 251 -12.68 -8.79 21.88
CA TYR A 251 -13.60 -9.40 22.83
C TYR A 251 -12.92 -10.39 23.77
N ILE A 252 -13.62 -10.70 24.87
CA ILE A 252 -13.18 -11.68 25.87
C ILE A 252 -13.61 -13.07 25.42
N ALA A 253 -12.72 -14.06 25.49
CA ALA A 253 -13.01 -15.46 25.15
C ALA A 253 -14.44 -15.89 25.48
N ASN A 254 -15.15 -16.47 24.51
CA ASN A 254 -16.55 -16.92 24.60
C ASN A 254 -17.62 -15.83 24.86
N THR A 255 -17.26 -14.54 24.93
CA THR A 255 -18.17 -13.40 25.13
C THR A 255 -18.41 -12.71 23.79
N ILE A 256 -19.14 -13.41 22.92
CA ILE A 256 -19.19 -13.16 21.48
C ILE A 256 -20.42 -12.37 21.00
N SER A 257 -21.08 -11.64 21.91
CA SER A 257 -22.18 -10.72 21.57
C SER A 257 -22.27 -9.48 22.47
N SER A 258 -21.21 -9.12 23.20
CA SER A 258 -21.23 -8.02 24.17
C SER A 258 -19.84 -7.72 24.71
N GLN A 259 -19.66 -6.55 25.33
CA GLN A 259 -18.39 -6.14 25.95
C GLN A 259 -17.23 -6.07 24.95
N GLY A 260 -17.54 -5.76 23.69
CA GLY A 260 -16.53 -5.46 22.70
C GLY A 260 -15.82 -4.15 23.04
N VAL A 261 -14.53 -4.10 22.71
CA VAL A 261 -13.65 -2.95 22.90
C VAL A 261 -13.07 -2.61 21.53
N VAL A 262 -13.39 -1.43 21.02
CA VAL A 262 -12.77 -0.90 19.80
C VAL A 262 -11.42 -0.30 20.15
N ARG A 263 -10.44 -0.52 19.27
CA ARG A 263 -9.03 -0.13 19.45
C ARG A 263 -8.49 0.42 18.16
N ALA A 264 -7.51 1.32 18.27
CA ALA A 264 -6.63 1.73 17.19
C ALA A 264 -5.17 1.52 17.61
N ILE A 265 -4.37 1.06 16.67
CA ILE A 265 -2.92 0.95 16.79
C ILE A 265 -2.29 1.62 15.56
N ASN A 266 -1.10 2.20 15.74
CA ASN A 266 -0.31 2.73 14.63
C ASN A 266 0.08 1.58 13.69
N GLY A 267 -0.11 1.76 12.38
CA GLY A 267 0.06 0.68 11.42
C GLY A 267 1.51 0.28 11.16
N ALA A 268 2.49 1.18 11.31
CA ALA A 268 3.92 0.85 11.17
C ALA A 268 4.51 0.11 12.38
N THR A 269 4.07 0.45 13.59
CA THR A 269 4.73 -0.01 14.84
C THR A 269 3.89 -0.96 15.67
N GLY A 270 2.58 -1.00 15.43
CA GLY A 270 1.60 -1.68 16.26
C GLY A 270 1.42 -1.08 17.66
N GLU A 271 2.00 0.10 17.93
CA GLU A 271 1.84 0.78 19.21
C GLU A 271 0.38 1.17 19.44
N GLN A 272 -0.12 0.93 20.65
CA GLN A 272 -1.50 1.26 21.02
C GLN A 272 -1.68 2.78 21.10
N LEU A 273 -2.58 3.32 20.29
CA LEU A 273 -2.99 4.72 20.39
C LEU A 273 -4.10 4.88 21.43
N TRP A 274 -5.20 4.14 21.27
CA TRP A 274 -6.33 4.21 22.19
C TRP A 274 -7.14 2.90 22.26
N SER A 275 -8.00 2.80 23.28
CA SER A 275 -8.93 1.70 23.48
C SER A 275 -10.18 2.17 24.22
N VAL A 276 -11.35 1.98 23.61
CA VAL A 276 -12.62 2.46 24.18
C VAL A 276 -13.14 1.47 25.22
N THR A 277 -12.79 1.71 26.48
CA THR A 277 -13.12 0.81 27.60
C THR A 277 -14.36 1.22 28.39
N ASP A 278 -14.95 2.40 28.13
CA ASP A 278 -16.18 2.85 28.78
C ASP A 278 -17.35 1.88 28.46
N PRO A 279 -17.95 1.24 29.48
CA PRO A 279 -19.09 0.34 29.27
C PRO A 279 -20.30 0.94 28.55
N ALA A 280 -20.45 2.27 28.54
CA ALA A 280 -21.52 2.93 27.77
C ALA A 280 -21.33 2.80 26.25
N PHE A 281 -20.09 2.60 25.82
CA PHE A 281 -19.67 2.55 24.42
C PHE A 281 -19.13 1.18 24.00
N HIS A 282 -19.38 0.14 24.81
CA HIS A 282 -19.07 -1.24 24.42
C HIS A 282 -19.85 -1.63 23.16
N SER A 283 -19.12 -2.15 22.19
CA SER A 283 -19.67 -2.68 20.95
C SER A 283 -20.30 -4.07 21.15
N ASP A 284 -21.10 -4.51 20.16
CA ASP A 284 -21.18 -5.94 19.89
C ASP A 284 -19.77 -6.43 19.57
N SER A 285 -19.30 -7.39 20.34
CA SER A 285 -17.92 -7.91 20.32
C SER A 285 -17.41 -8.44 18.99
N THR A 286 -18.30 -8.61 18.00
CA THR A 286 -17.98 -9.24 16.72
C THR A 286 -18.49 -8.42 15.55
N ALA A 287 -18.96 -7.20 15.83
CA ALA A 287 -19.36 -6.25 14.82
C ALA A 287 -18.15 -5.67 14.11
N ASN A 288 -18.35 -5.40 12.83
CA ASN A 288 -17.36 -4.82 11.95
C ASN A 288 -17.45 -3.29 12.06
N PRO A 289 -16.36 -2.61 12.45
CA PRO A 289 -16.32 -1.16 12.43
C PRO A 289 -16.35 -0.63 10.98
N ALA A 290 -16.70 0.64 10.85
CA ALA A 290 -16.41 1.46 9.68
C ALA A 290 -15.68 2.73 10.12
N VAL A 291 -14.86 3.30 9.25
CA VAL A 291 -14.10 4.53 9.49
C VAL A 291 -14.30 5.51 8.33
N GLY A 292 -14.32 6.81 8.61
CA GLY A 292 -14.42 7.86 7.60
C GLY A 292 -14.75 9.21 8.24
N ASP A 293 -14.44 10.32 7.56
CA ASP A 293 -14.76 11.67 8.04
C ASP A 293 -16.29 11.87 7.97
N ILE A 294 -16.96 11.79 9.13
CA ILE A 294 -18.42 11.88 9.22
C ILE A 294 -18.88 13.28 9.61
N ASP A 295 -18.02 14.15 10.13
CA ASP A 295 -18.40 15.51 10.52
C ASP A 295 -17.71 16.65 9.74
N GLU A 296 -16.96 16.29 8.71
CA GLU A 296 -16.25 17.13 7.73
C GLU A 296 -15.17 18.02 8.38
N ASP A 297 -14.46 17.50 9.39
CA ASP A 297 -13.37 18.22 10.04
C ASP A 297 -11.97 17.93 9.44
N GLY A 298 -11.89 16.96 8.52
CA GLY A 298 -10.69 16.56 7.80
C GLY A 298 -9.95 15.39 8.43
N LEU A 299 -10.45 14.81 9.52
CA LEU A 299 -9.96 13.55 10.09
C LEU A 299 -11.12 12.54 10.17
N PRO A 300 -10.85 11.23 10.06
CA PRO A 300 -11.91 10.24 10.07
C PRO A 300 -12.30 9.74 11.47
N GLU A 301 -13.61 9.49 11.65
CA GLU A 301 -14.20 8.91 12.86
C GLU A 301 -14.47 7.42 12.69
N VAL A 302 -14.58 6.70 13.81
CA VAL A 302 -14.92 5.28 13.85
C VAL A 302 -16.37 5.07 14.30
N VAL A 303 -17.13 4.29 13.54
CA VAL A 303 -18.51 3.90 13.87
C VAL A 303 -18.66 2.39 13.93
N VAL A 304 -19.30 1.88 14.98
CA VAL A 304 -19.51 0.44 15.20
C VAL A 304 -20.88 0.15 15.81
N GLN A 305 -21.38 -1.07 15.61
CA GLN A 305 -22.56 -1.54 16.33
C GLN A 305 -22.30 -1.62 17.85
N GLY A 306 -23.07 -0.89 18.64
CA GLY A 306 -23.13 -0.99 20.09
C GLY A 306 -23.80 -2.28 20.58
N ALA A 307 -23.50 -2.70 21.81
CA ALA A 307 -24.02 -3.95 22.40
C ALA A 307 -25.56 -3.98 22.64
N GLY A 308 -26.29 -2.89 22.37
CA GLY A 308 -27.69 -2.72 22.77
C GLY A 308 -28.66 -2.32 21.65
N GLY A 309 -28.33 -2.58 20.39
CA GLY A 309 -29.21 -2.26 19.26
C GLY A 309 -29.17 -0.79 18.84
N TYR A 310 -27.99 -0.18 18.93
CA TYR A 310 -27.66 1.18 18.53
C TYR A 310 -26.24 1.19 17.96
N LEU A 311 -25.82 2.30 17.35
CA LEU A 311 -24.47 2.54 16.88
C LEU A 311 -23.72 3.42 17.88
N VAL A 312 -22.41 3.26 17.91
CA VAL A 312 -21.46 4.06 18.71
C VAL A 312 -20.51 4.73 17.74
N ALA A 313 -20.33 6.04 17.88
CA ALA A 313 -19.28 6.79 17.19
C ALA A 313 -18.18 7.23 18.16
N ILE A 314 -16.95 7.17 17.66
CA ILE A 314 -15.70 7.42 18.38
C ILE A 314 -14.88 8.35 17.48
N ASP A 315 -14.37 9.43 18.08
CA ASP A 315 -13.51 10.43 17.45
C ASP A 315 -12.14 9.81 17.09
N ASN A 316 -11.36 10.47 16.23
CA ASN A 316 -10.03 10.00 15.81
C ASN A 316 -9.08 9.70 16.98
N ASP A 317 -9.21 10.44 18.09
CA ASP A 317 -8.39 10.29 19.30
C ASP A 317 -8.91 9.24 20.30
N GLY A 318 -9.97 8.52 19.94
CA GLY A 318 -10.62 7.52 20.79
C GLY A 318 -11.66 8.10 21.76
N THR A 319 -11.95 9.41 21.70
CA THR A 319 -12.99 10.05 22.51
C THR A 319 -14.38 9.60 22.03
N PRO A 320 -15.24 9.06 22.92
CA PRO A 320 -16.59 8.70 22.51
C PRO A 320 -17.44 9.94 22.16
N MET A 321 -18.06 9.95 20.97
CA MET A 321 -18.85 11.07 20.47
C MET A 321 -20.33 10.95 20.82
N TRP A 322 -20.99 9.91 20.30
CA TRP A 322 -22.43 9.73 20.44
C TRP A 322 -22.85 8.25 20.37
N THR A 323 -24.08 8.00 20.82
CA THR A 323 -24.81 6.75 20.60
C THR A 323 -26.06 7.05 19.79
N SER A 324 -26.33 6.27 18.74
CA SER A 324 -27.47 6.54 17.86
C SER A 324 -28.82 6.28 18.53
N ASP A 325 -29.89 6.72 17.86
CA ASP A 325 -31.22 6.13 18.05
C ASP A 325 -31.18 4.61 17.77
N ALA A 326 -32.14 3.86 18.31
CA ALA A 326 -32.16 2.41 18.18
C ALA A 326 -32.69 1.93 16.81
N PHE A 327 -32.07 0.89 16.25
CA PHE A 327 -32.60 0.15 15.09
C PHE A 327 -33.47 -1.04 15.49
N VAL A 328 -34.16 -1.63 14.50
CA VAL A 328 -34.92 -2.87 14.61
C VAL A 328 -34.25 -3.94 13.74
N GLY A 329 -33.65 -4.98 14.33
CA GLY A 329 -33.08 -6.04 13.49
C GLY A 329 -32.02 -6.92 14.12
N GLY A 330 -31.09 -7.40 13.28
CA GLY A 330 -30.00 -8.28 13.68
C GLY A 330 -28.98 -7.58 14.57
N GLU A 331 -28.48 -8.31 15.56
CA GLU A 331 -27.69 -7.74 16.67
C GLU A 331 -26.28 -8.35 16.76
N ASN A 332 -25.84 -9.14 15.78
CA ASN A 332 -24.56 -9.87 15.88
C ASN A 332 -23.77 -9.86 14.58
N SER A 333 -22.49 -9.48 14.69
CA SER A 333 -21.59 -9.40 13.52
C SER A 333 -22.12 -8.52 12.41
N GLY A 334 -22.81 -7.44 12.78
CA GLY A 334 -23.24 -6.43 11.82
C GLY A 334 -22.06 -5.60 11.33
N ALA A 335 -22.18 -5.04 10.13
CA ALA A 335 -21.26 -4.07 9.58
C ALA A 335 -21.97 -2.72 9.43
N VAL A 336 -21.26 -1.67 9.82
CA VAL A 336 -21.62 -0.30 9.48
C VAL A 336 -21.13 -0.01 8.07
N ALA A 337 -21.89 0.76 7.31
CA ALA A 337 -21.41 1.39 6.07
C ALA A 337 -21.60 2.90 6.17
N ILE A 338 -20.72 3.66 5.51
CA ILE A 338 -20.75 5.12 5.48
C ILE A 338 -20.83 5.53 4.02
N ALA A 339 -21.81 6.36 3.68
CA ALA A 339 -22.01 6.87 2.33
C ALA A 339 -22.87 8.12 2.36
N ASN A 340 -22.68 9.01 1.39
CA ASN A 340 -23.57 10.15 1.20
C ASN A 340 -24.86 9.68 0.50
N MET A 341 -25.96 9.54 1.25
CA MET A 341 -27.22 8.96 0.77
C MET A 341 -28.20 10.01 0.24
N ASP A 342 -27.88 11.30 0.36
CA ASP A 342 -28.69 12.41 -0.16
C ASP A 342 -27.99 13.32 -1.17
N GLY A 343 -26.69 13.12 -1.40
CA GLY A 343 -25.84 13.89 -2.29
C GLY A 343 -25.46 15.26 -1.76
N PHE A 344 -25.47 15.48 -0.43
CA PHE A 344 -25.25 16.80 0.15
C PHE A 344 -24.71 16.79 1.59
N GLY A 345 -23.59 17.49 1.81
CA GLY A 345 -23.03 17.69 3.15
C GLY A 345 -22.46 16.41 3.76
N PRO A 346 -22.42 16.31 5.11
CA PRO A 346 -21.80 15.16 5.79
C PRO A 346 -22.48 13.83 5.42
N PRO A 347 -21.74 12.72 5.39
CA PRO A 347 -22.28 11.43 4.99
C PRO A 347 -23.30 10.87 5.99
N GLU A 348 -24.17 9.99 5.50
CA GLU A 348 -25.06 9.19 6.34
C GLU A 348 -24.39 7.90 6.80
N ILE A 349 -24.89 7.38 7.93
CA ILE A 349 -24.45 6.11 8.51
C ILE A 349 -25.51 5.05 8.27
N ILE A 350 -25.10 3.89 7.78
CA ILE A 350 -25.99 2.79 7.41
C ILE A 350 -25.71 1.58 8.31
N PHE A 351 -26.78 0.96 8.79
CA PHE A 351 -26.72 -0.34 9.45
C PHE A 351 -27.89 -1.21 9.03
N GLY A 352 -27.63 -2.19 8.15
CA GLY A 352 -28.67 -3.02 7.54
C GLY A 352 -29.62 -2.20 6.67
N ALA A 353 -30.85 -1.99 7.12
CA ALA A 353 -31.82 -1.14 6.41
C ALA A 353 -32.09 0.22 7.11
N ALA A 354 -31.37 0.51 8.20
CA ALA A 354 -31.48 1.77 8.92
C ALA A 354 -30.45 2.77 8.39
N VAL A 355 -30.90 4.02 8.20
CA VAL A 355 -30.06 5.16 7.78
C VAL A 355 -30.14 6.24 8.85
N TYR A 356 -28.99 6.72 9.29
CA TYR A 356 -28.81 7.74 10.32
C TYR A 356 -28.08 8.95 9.74
N SER A 357 -28.35 10.13 10.29
CA SER A 357 -27.47 11.28 10.07
C SER A 357 -26.13 11.08 10.77
N ASN A 358 -25.14 11.88 10.41
CA ASN A 358 -23.80 11.86 11.00
C ASN A 358 -23.72 12.05 12.53
N ASN A 359 -24.80 12.53 13.16
CA ASN A 359 -24.90 12.66 14.62
C ASN A 359 -25.70 11.53 15.31
N GLY A 360 -26.02 10.46 14.58
CA GLY A 360 -26.69 9.27 15.10
C GLY A 360 -28.22 9.37 15.21
N ALA A 361 -28.88 10.41 14.69
CA ALA A 361 -30.34 10.46 14.66
C ALA A 361 -30.89 9.53 13.56
N LEU A 362 -31.89 8.71 13.88
CA LEU A 362 -32.50 7.80 12.89
C LEU A 362 -33.33 8.62 11.91
N LEU A 363 -32.94 8.61 10.63
CA LEU A 363 -33.64 9.32 9.55
C LEU A 363 -34.77 8.45 9.00
N TRP A 364 -34.44 7.21 8.67
CA TRP A 364 -35.37 6.27 8.06
C TRP A 364 -34.90 4.83 8.24
N GLU A 365 -35.85 3.88 8.28
CA GLU A 365 -35.54 2.45 8.37
C GLU A 365 -36.47 1.64 7.45
N GLY A 366 -35.86 0.78 6.64
CA GLY A 366 -36.54 -0.14 5.73
C GLY A 366 -37.27 -1.26 6.45
N GLY A 367 -38.34 -1.76 5.83
CA GLY A 367 -39.23 -2.78 6.42
C GLY A 367 -39.03 -4.21 5.92
N ALA A 368 -38.00 -4.48 5.11
CA ALA A 368 -37.78 -5.77 4.44
C ALA A 368 -36.35 -6.29 4.67
N GLY A 369 -35.62 -6.71 3.63
CA GLY A 369 -34.26 -7.25 3.76
C GLY A 369 -33.28 -6.27 4.41
N ILE A 370 -32.33 -6.80 5.17
CA ILE A 370 -31.30 -6.04 5.90
C ILE A 370 -29.88 -6.52 5.60
N GLY A 371 -29.69 -7.47 4.69
CA GLY A 371 -28.36 -7.99 4.38
C GLY A 371 -27.92 -9.12 5.31
N ARG A 372 -28.84 -10.01 5.72
CA ARG A 372 -28.58 -10.99 6.78
C ARG A 372 -28.90 -12.43 6.35
N ASP A 373 -27.91 -13.31 6.52
CA ASP A 373 -28.10 -14.76 6.53
C ASP A 373 -27.39 -15.40 7.74
N GLY A 374 -28.14 -15.54 8.83
CA GLY A 374 -27.65 -16.05 10.13
C GLY A 374 -26.87 -15.02 10.97
N GLN A 375 -25.87 -14.38 10.38
CA GLN A 375 -25.04 -13.31 10.97
C GLN A 375 -25.11 -12.04 10.10
N GLY A 376 -24.83 -10.87 10.67
CA GLY A 376 -25.07 -9.56 10.04
C GLY A 376 -26.03 -8.68 10.86
N PRO A 377 -26.47 -7.54 10.33
CA PRO A 377 -26.58 -7.20 8.90
C PRO A 377 -25.29 -6.76 8.21
N ILE A 378 -25.17 -7.01 6.90
CA ILE A 378 -24.13 -6.46 6.00
C ILE A 378 -24.84 -5.94 4.75
N SER A 379 -24.95 -4.62 4.63
CA SER A 379 -25.58 -3.95 3.50
C SER A 379 -24.55 -3.44 2.49
N CYS A 380 -24.97 -3.28 1.24
CA CYS A 380 -24.19 -2.62 0.19
C CYS A 380 -24.86 -1.29 -0.17
N VAL A 381 -24.08 -0.40 -0.74
CA VAL A 381 -24.51 0.91 -1.23
C VAL A 381 -23.99 1.04 -2.66
N ALA A 382 -24.85 1.46 -3.59
CA ALA A 382 -24.50 1.66 -4.99
C ALA A 382 -25.58 2.48 -5.70
N ASP A 383 -25.22 3.38 -6.62
CA ASP A 383 -26.17 4.00 -7.55
C ASP A 383 -26.56 2.99 -8.63
N LEU A 384 -27.73 2.36 -8.47
CA LEU A 384 -28.17 1.31 -9.35
C LEU A 384 -28.91 1.87 -10.58
N ASP A 385 -29.54 3.05 -10.50
CA ASP A 385 -30.26 3.64 -11.65
C ASP A 385 -29.62 4.84 -12.34
N GLY A 386 -28.38 5.18 -11.96
CA GLY A 386 -27.55 6.19 -12.60
C GLY A 386 -28.07 7.61 -12.39
N ASP A 387 -28.71 7.87 -11.25
CA ASP A 387 -29.28 9.17 -10.91
C ASP A 387 -28.38 10.02 -9.98
N PHE A 388 -27.16 9.54 -9.71
CA PHE A 388 -26.13 10.08 -8.80
C PHE A 388 -26.53 10.08 -7.32
N ARG A 389 -27.56 9.31 -6.96
CA ARG A 389 -27.95 9.05 -5.58
C ARG A 389 -27.92 7.56 -5.32
N PRO A 390 -27.10 7.08 -4.37
CA PRO A 390 -26.98 5.64 -4.17
C PRO A 390 -28.24 5.02 -3.54
N GLU A 391 -28.56 3.82 -3.99
CA GLU A 391 -29.49 2.92 -3.32
C GLU A 391 -28.84 2.16 -2.18
N LEU A 392 -29.66 1.82 -1.18
CA LEU A 392 -29.29 0.88 -0.13
C LEU A 392 -29.72 -0.54 -0.50
N ILE A 393 -28.77 -1.48 -0.54
CA ILE A 393 -29.01 -2.90 -0.78
C ILE A 393 -28.93 -3.65 0.55
N GLY A 394 -30.10 -3.93 1.14
CA GLY A 394 -30.27 -4.77 2.33
C GLY A 394 -30.40 -6.24 1.94
N GLY A 395 -29.43 -6.79 1.22
CA GLY A 395 -29.48 -8.17 0.73
C GLY A 395 -30.47 -8.35 -0.41
N ASN A 396 -31.58 -9.05 -0.17
CA ASN A 396 -32.57 -9.32 -1.24
C ASN A 396 -33.49 -8.13 -1.56
N THR A 397 -33.22 -6.95 -1.00
CA THR A 397 -34.06 -5.76 -1.15
C THR A 397 -33.19 -4.56 -1.47
N ALA A 398 -33.55 -3.79 -2.50
CA ALA A 398 -33.01 -2.45 -2.72
C ALA A 398 -34.00 -1.38 -2.26
N TYR A 399 -33.48 -0.31 -1.68
CA TYR A 399 -34.24 0.82 -1.17
C TYR A 399 -33.76 2.12 -1.82
N LYS A 400 -34.71 2.90 -2.33
CA LYS A 400 -34.48 4.26 -2.83
C LYS A 400 -34.69 5.27 -1.71
N THR A 401 -33.80 6.25 -1.61
CA THR A 401 -33.91 7.39 -0.69
C THR A 401 -34.29 8.66 -1.46
N THR A 402 -34.88 9.63 -0.77
CA THR A 402 -35.30 10.93 -1.32
C THR A 402 -35.22 12.00 -0.23
N GLY A 403 -35.23 13.28 -0.63
CA GLY A 403 -35.09 14.41 0.31
C GLY A 403 -33.66 14.56 0.80
N THR A 404 -33.43 15.49 1.73
CA THR A 404 -32.12 15.71 2.36
C THR A 404 -32.22 15.78 3.87
N VAL A 405 -31.10 15.52 4.55
CA VAL A 405 -30.98 15.63 6.00
C VAL A 405 -31.14 17.08 6.45
N GLU A 406 -30.44 18.04 5.80
CA GLU A 406 -30.57 19.47 6.10
C GLU A 406 -32.00 19.99 5.87
N GLY A 407 -32.68 19.47 4.85
CA GLY A 407 -34.07 19.80 4.52
C GLY A 407 -35.08 19.26 5.55
N GLY A 408 -34.68 18.26 6.34
CA GLY A 408 -35.55 17.56 7.29
C GLY A 408 -36.67 16.76 6.61
N ASP A 409 -36.46 16.36 5.36
CA ASP A 409 -37.41 15.60 4.55
C ASP A 409 -36.86 14.28 3.98
N PHE A 410 -35.68 13.84 4.46
CA PHE A 410 -35.10 12.54 4.15
C PHE A 410 -36.10 11.39 4.40
N SER A 411 -36.28 10.53 3.41
CA SER A 411 -37.14 9.35 3.50
C SER A 411 -36.74 8.29 2.47
N GLY A 412 -36.93 7.01 2.82
CA GLY A 412 -36.73 5.89 1.90
C GLY A 412 -38.00 5.11 1.54
N SER A 413 -37.88 4.24 0.54
CA SER A 413 -38.91 3.30 0.12
C SER A 413 -38.31 2.05 -0.52
N ILE A 414 -39.00 0.90 -0.41
CA ILE A 414 -38.60 -0.32 -1.13
C ILE A 414 -38.75 -0.06 -2.62
N TRP A 415 -37.67 -0.29 -3.36
CA TRP A 415 -37.68 -0.23 -4.82
C TRP A 415 -38.01 -1.59 -5.42
N TRP A 416 -37.28 -2.63 -5.02
CA TRP A 416 -37.58 -4.02 -5.35
C TRP A 416 -37.24 -4.97 -4.20
N GLU A 417 -37.86 -6.15 -4.19
CA GLU A 417 -37.62 -7.22 -3.22
C GLU A 417 -37.59 -8.58 -3.96
N ALA A 418 -36.39 -9.15 -4.10
CA ALA A 418 -36.16 -10.41 -4.78
C ALA A 418 -36.78 -11.58 -4.01
N GLN A 419 -37.37 -12.54 -4.73
CA GLN A 419 -38.09 -13.69 -4.15
C GLN A 419 -37.17 -14.89 -3.84
N VAL A 420 -35.95 -14.57 -3.41
CA VAL A 420 -34.90 -15.46 -2.95
C VAL A 420 -34.50 -14.80 -1.63
N GLY A 421 -34.94 -15.20 -0.43
CA GLY A 421 -34.88 -14.36 0.81
C GLY A 421 -33.57 -13.60 1.18
N ASP A 422 -33.47 -13.05 2.38
CA ASP A 422 -32.33 -12.18 2.72
C ASP A 422 -30.94 -12.89 2.68
N GLY A 423 -29.88 -12.11 2.45
CA GLY A 423 -28.51 -12.59 2.15
C GLY A 423 -27.47 -11.47 2.13
N ARG A 424 -26.21 -11.81 1.85
CA ARG A 424 -25.09 -10.83 1.75
C ARG A 424 -24.87 -10.42 0.31
N CYS A 425 -24.53 -9.16 0.07
CA CYS A 425 -24.43 -8.59 -1.26
C CYS A 425 -22.99 -8.29 -1.71
N GLY A 426 -22.82 -8.20 -3.03
CA GLY A 426 -21.74 -7.55 -3.76
C GLY A 426 -22.32 -6.95 -5.05
N VAL A 427 -21.69 -5.93 -5.61
CA VAL A 427 -22.22 -5.16 -6.74
C VAL A 427 -21.10 -4.95 -7.77
N ALA A 428 -21.39 -5.21 -9.04
CA ALA A 428 -20.51 -5.01 -10.19
C ALA A 428 -21.32 -5.09 -11.49
N ASP A 429 -20.78 -4.57 -12.59
CA ASP A 429 -21.36 -4.71 -13.95
C ASP A 429 -20.72 -5.94 -14.62
N PHE A 430 -21.53 -6.97 -14.89
CA PHE A 430 -21.05 -8.24 -15.46
C PHE A 430 -21.37 -8.40 -16.94
N ASP A 431 -22.11 -7.47 -17.56
CA ASP A 431 -22.51 -7.55 -18.97
C ASP A 431 -22.13 -6.32 -19.82
N ASP A 432 -21.35 -5.40 -19.23
CA ASP A 432 -20.81 -4.17 -19.81
C ASP A 432 -21.92 -3.24 -20.36
N ASP A 433 -23.11 -3.26 -19.76
CA ASP A 433 -24.22 -2.39 -20.17
C ASP A 433 -24.24 -1.01 -19.48
N GLY A 434 -23.35 -0.82 -18.50
CA GLY A 434 -23.19 0.38 -17.68
C GLY A 434 -24.05 0.39 -16.42
N MET A 435 -24.83 -0.66 -16.17
CA MET A 435 -25.66 -0.86 -14.99
C MET A 435 -25.14 -2.07 -14.22
N ALA A 436 -25.12 -1.98 -12.90
CA ALA A 436 -24.62 -3.08 -12.09
C ALA A 436 -25.67 -4.17 -11.81
N GLU A 437 -25.22 -5.42 -11.76
CA GLU A 437 -25.91 -6.52 -11.12
C GLU A 437 -25.62 -6.57 -9.61
N VAL A 438 -26.53 -7.21 -8.88
CA VAL A 438 -26.35 -7.53 -7.46
C VAL A 438 -26.11 -9.02 -7.30
N ILE A 439 -24.93 -9.38 -6.83
CA ILE A 439 -24.62 -10.73 -6.38
C ILE A 439 -25.12 -10.89 -4.95
N LEU A 440 -25.96 -11.90 -4.71
CA LEU A 440 -26.52 -12.22 -3.39
C LEU A 440 -26.11 -13.64 -2.98
N VAL A 441 -25.43 -13.77 -1.83
CA VAL A 441 -25.10 -15.06 -1.22
C VAL A 441 -26.04 -15.37 -0.07
N ARG A 442 -26.72 -16.53 -0.14
CA ARG A 442 -27.59 -17.03 0.92
C ARG A 442 -27.93 -18.51 0.77
N GLY A 443 -28.22 -19.17 1.89
CA GLY A 443 -28.84 -20.49 1.84
C GLY A 443 -28.01 -21.54 1.07
N GLY A 444 -26.68 -21.42 1.09
CA GLY A 444 -25.76 -22.27 0.31
C GLY A 444 -25.77 -22.02 -1.20
N ASN A 445 -26.21 -20.84 -1.65
CA ASN A 445 -26.29 -20.48 -3.06
C ASN A 445 -25.77 -19.05 -3.31
N ILE A 446 -25.28 -18.84 -4.52
CA ILE A 446 -24.97 -17.55 -5.14
C ILE A 446 -26.11 -17.24 -6.10
N TYR A 447 -26.64 -16.02 -6.07
CA TYR A 447 -27.66 -15.53 -7.00
C TYR A 447 -27.13 -14.28 -7.70
N ALA A 448 -27.24 -14.22 -9.02
CA ALA A 448 -27.12 -12.98 -9.76
C ALA A 448 -28.50 -12.36 -9.91
N LEU A 449 -28.65 -11.10 -9.50
CA LEU A 449 -29.89 -10.34 -9.58
C LEU A 449 -29.68 -9.13 -10.49
N ASP A 450 -30.64 -8.89 -11.38
CA ASP A 450 -30.76 -7.65 -12.14
C ASP A 450 -30.88 -6.47 -11.16
N GLY A 451 -29.96 -5.51 -11.22
CA GLY A 451 -29.88 -4.39 -10.27
C GLY A 451 -31.12 -3.48 -10.28
N GLN A 452 -31.86 -3.46 -11.38
CA GLN A 452 -33.01 -2.55 -11.57
C GLN A 452 -34.33 -3.15 -11.10
N THR A 453 -34.44 -4.47 -11.10
CA THR A 453 -35.70 -5.18 -10.89
C THR A 453 -35.64 -6.21 -9.77
N GLY A 454 -34.44 -6.60 -9.32
CA GLY A 454 -34.22 -7.70 -8.38
C GLY A 454 -34.60 -9.07 -8.95
N ALA A 455 -34.75 -9.18 -10.27
CA ALA A 455 -35.06 -10.44 -10.92
C ALA A 455 -33.81 -11.34 -10.93
N THR A 456 -33.97 -12.60 -10.53
CA THR A 456 -32.87 -13.56 -10.63
C THR A 456 -32.53 -13.83 -12.10
N ILE A 457 -31.28 -13.56 -12.46
CA ILE A 457 -30.70 -13.86 -13.77
C ILE A 457 -30.26 -15.33 -13.77
N ASP A 458 -29.37 -15.70 -12.85
CA ASP A 458 -28.93 -17.09 -12.62
C ASP A 458 -28.63 -17.38 -11.15
N GLN A 459 -28.37 -18.65 -10.84
CA GLN A 459 -27.96 -19.11 -9.51
C GLN A 459 -26.99 -20.30 -9.59
N ALA A 460 -26.06 -20.34 -8.64
CA ALA A 460 -25.13 -21.46 -8.45
C ALA A 460 -25.16 -21.97 -7.01
N ASN A 461 -24.84 -23.26 -6.82
CA ASN A 461 -24.71 -23.82 -5.46
C ASN A 461 -23.28 -23.63 -4.96
N ILE A 462 -23.13 -23.37 -3.67
CA ILE A 462 -21.83 -23.38 -3.00
C ILE A 462 -21.55 -24.83 -2.54
N PRO A 463 -20.55 -25.53 -3.10
CA PRO A 463 -20.22 -26.89 -2.71
C PRO A 463 -19.97 -27.00 -1.19
N GLY A 464 -20.44 -28.09 -0.59
CA GLY A 464 -20.27 -28.31 0.85
C GLY A 464 -21.17 -27.47 1.77
N SER A 465 -21.80 -26.41 1.26
CA SER A 465 -22.76 -25.62 2.02
C SER A 465 -24.21 -25.92 1.64
N SER A 466 -25.11 -25.87 2.61
CA SER A 466 -26.55 -26.15 2.38
C SER A 466 -27.50 -25.15 3.02
N ASP A 467 -27.00 -24.24 3.85
CA ASP A 467 -27.81 -23.31 4.62
C ASP A 467 -27.29 -21.88 4.68
N ARG A 468 -26.01 -21.61 4.36
CA ARG A 468 -25.39 -20.28 4.45
C ARG A 468 -24.25 -20.09 3.44
N GLY A 469 -23.70 -18.89 3.34
CA GLY A 469 -22.45 -18.61 2.64
C GLY A 469 -21.86 -17.28 3.08
N GLY A 470 -20.56 -17.10 2.79
CA GLY A 470 -19.82 -15.85 3.01
C GLY A 470 -20.37 -14.66 2.26
N ALA A 471 -19.86 -13.46 2.56
CA ALA A 471 -20.10 -12.33 1.67
C ALA A 471 -19.36 -12.56 0.34
N PRO A 472 -19.95 -12.25 -0.82
CA PRO A 472 -19.26 -12.44 -2.10
C PRO A 472 -18.13 -11.43 -2.25
N ASN A 473 -16.95 -11.82 -2.74
CA ASN A 473 -16.00 -10.86 -3.29
C ASN A 473 -16.07 -10.93 -4.83
N ILE A 474 -15.65 -9.83 -5.47
CA ILE A 474 -15.76 -9.65 -6.92
C ILE A 474 -14.45 -9.04 -7.42
N ALA A 475 -13.83 -9.70 -8.39
CA ALA A 475 -12.60 -9.28 -9.04
C ALA A 475 -12.37 -10.11 -10.32
N ASP A 476 -11.45 -9.68 -11.18
CA ASP A 476 -10.97 -10.51 -12.30
C ASP A 476 -9.99 -11.57 -11.75
N PHE A 477 -10.43 -12.83 -11.70
CA PHE A 477 -9.59 -13.94 -11.23
C PHE A 477 -8.82 -14.61 -12.37
N ASN A 478 -9.37 -14.57 -13.59
CA ASN A 478 -8.86 -15.33 -14.73
C ASN A 478 -8.03 -14.49 -15.72
N GLY A 479 -8.02 -13.16 -15.56
CA GLY A 479 -7.26 -12.19 -16.34
C GLY A 479 -7.91 -11.85 -17.68
N ASP A 480 -9.23 -12.00 -17.81
CA ASP A 480 -9.96 -11.74 -19.05
C ASP A 480 -10.56 -10.33 -19.15
N GLY A 481 -10.42 -9.52 -18.09
CA GLY A 481 -10.89 -8.15 -17.97
C GLY A 481 -12.35 -8.02 -17.50
N GLN A 482 -13.04 -9.12 -17.18
CA GLN A 482 -14.38 -9.10 -16.60
C GLN A 482 -14.35 -9.54 -15.13
N PRO A 483 -15.27 -9.02 -14.29
CA PRO A 483 -15.36 -9.46 -12.92
C PRO A 483 -15.93 -10.88 -12.81
N ASP A 484 -15.32 -11.66 -11.93
CA ASP A 484 -15.77 -12.97 -11.49
C ASP A 484 -16.27 -12.89 -10.03
N VAL A 485 -16.90 -13.95 -9.53
CA VAL A 485 -17.49 -14.02 -8.19
C VAL A 485 -16.86 -15.12 -7.37
N ALA A 486 -16.46 -14.82 -6.13
CA ALA A 486 -16.06 -15.86 -5.19
C ALA A 486 -16.70 -15.71 -3.81
N THR A 487 -16.79 -16.84 -3.10
CA THR A 487 -17.38 -16.89 -1.75
C THR A 487 -16.94 -18.13 -0.98
N ALA A 488 -16.90 -18.00 0.34
CA ALA A 488 -16.72 -19.11 1.25
C ALA A 488 -18.03 -19.90 1.50
N GLY A 489 -17.88 -21.20 1.71
CA GLY A 489 -18.88 -22.12 2.23
C GLY A 489 -18.34 -22.99 3.38
N SER A 490 -19.11 -23.98 3.82
CA SER A 490 -18.77 -24.81 5.00
C SER A 490 -17.49 -25.63 4.83
N THR A 491 -17.29 -26.25 3.66
CA THR A 491 -16.14 -27.14 3.42
C THR A 491 -15.37 -26.79 2.15
N ASN A 492 -15.77 -25.71 1.49
CA ASN A 492 -15.18 -25.28 0.23
C ASN A 492 -15.19 -23.76 0.12
N TYR A 493 -14.15 -23.24 -0.50
CA TYR A 493 -14.14 -21.95 -1.16
C TYR A 493 -14.38 -22.16 -2.65
N ILE A 494 -15.15 -21.28 -3.31
CA ILE A 494 -15.48 -21.41 -4.74
C ILE A 494 -15.30 -20.10 -5.47
N VAL A 495 -14.78 -20.19 -6.69
CA VAL A 495 -14.70 -19.11 -7.67
C VAL A 495 -15.52 -19.46 -8.90
N MET A 496 -16.33 -18.50 -9.35
CA MET A 496 -17.27 -18.65 -10.45
C MET A 496 -17.09 -17.48 -11.41
N GLU A 497 -16.98 -17.80 -12.69
CA GLU A 497 -17.23 -16.85 -13.78
C GLU A 497 -18.73 -16.58 -13.89
N PHE A 498 -19.10 -15.32 -14.15
CA PHE A 498 -20.47 -14.94 -14.48
C PHE A 498 -20.48 -14.01 -15.70
N ASP A 499 -20.88 -14.54 -16.85
CA ASP A 499 -20.88 -13.82 -18.15
C ASP A 499 -22.08 -12.87 -18.34
N GLY A 500 -22.65 -12.37 -17.24
CA GLY A 500 -23.91 -11.62 -17.24
C GLY A 500 -25.16 -12.47 -17.46
N VAL A 501 -25.02 -13.77 -17.78
CA VAL A 501 -26.16 -14.65 -18.08
C VAL A 501 -26.13 -15.96 -17.30
N THR A 502 -24.96 -16.57 -17.13
CA THR A 502 -24.78 -17.88 -16.54
C THR A 502 -23.52 -17.99 -15.70
N PHE A 503 -23.62 -18.71 -14.60
CA PHE A 503 -22.46 -19.05 -13.77
C PHE A 503 -21.70 -20.28 -14.30
N THR A 504 -20.37 -20.18 -14.35
CA THR A 504 -19.44 -21.28 -14.64
C THR A 504 -18.41 -21.40 -13.52
N GLU A 505 -18.19 -22.60 -12.97
CA GLU A 505 -17.17 -22.81 -11.93
C GLU A 505 -15.78 -22.72 -12.57
N LEU A 506 -14.93 -21.80 -12.09
CA LEU A 506 -13.52 -21.72 -12.46
C LEU A 506 -12.75 -22.76 -11.65
N TRP A 507 -12.79 -22.65 -10.32
CA TRP A 507 -12.17 -23.61 -9.41
C TRP A 507 -12.84 -23.59 -8.04
N ARG A 508 -12.53 -24.61 -7.24
CA ARG A 508 -12.84 -24.65 -5.82
C ARG A 508 -11.69 -25.22 -5.00
N ALA A 509 -11.56 -24.76 -3.76
CA ALA A 509 -10.61 -25.29 -2.79
C ALA A 509 -11.34 -26.00 -1.65
N ALA A 510 -10.71 -27.00 -1.04
CA ALA A 510 -11.22 -27.59 0.20
C ALA A 510 -10.82 -26.73 1.41
N THR A 511 -11.79 -26.38 2.25
CA THR A 511 -11.61 -25.49 3.42
C THR A 511 -12.39 -26.02 4.62
N GLU A 512 -12.23 -25.40 5.79
CA GLU A 512 -12.95 -25.78 7.01
C GLU A 512 -13.59 -24.57 7.69
N ASP A 513 -14.91 -24.42 7.52
CA ASP A 513 -15.77 -23.44 8.19
C ASP A 513 -17.11 -24.09 8.58
N ASP A 514 -17.04 -25.23 9.26
CA ASP A 514 -18.20 -25.97 9.78
C ASP A 514 -18.92 -25.20 10.90
N SER A 515 -18.21 -24.29 11.58
CA SER A 515 -18.67 -23.47 12.71
C SER A 515 -19.63 -22.37 12.26
N SER A 516 -19.24 -21.50 11.33
CA SER A 516 -19.97 -20.28 10.96
C SER A 516 -20.61 -20.38 9.58
N ARG A 517 -19.85 -20.86 8.60
CA ARG A 517 -20.16 -20.97 7.15
C ARG A 517 -20.39 -19.62 6.47
N VAL A 518 -19.97 -18.53 7.09
CA VAL A 518 -20.31 -17.16 6.68
C VAL A 518 -19.12 -16.21 6.67
N THR A 519 -17.90 -16.75 6.82
CA THR A 519 -16.65 -15.99 6.73
C THR A 519 -16.55 -15.29 5.38
N GLY A 520 -15.99 -14.10 5.34
CA GLY A 520 -15.70 -13.44 4.08
C GLY A 520 -14.30 -13.80 3.56
N SER A 521 -13.93 -13.12 2.49
CA SER A 521 -12.60 -13.13 1.87
C SER A 521 -12.38 -11.76 1.23
N SER A 522 -11.12 -11.44 0.98
CA SER A 522 -10.70 -10.28 0.20
C SER A 522 -9.86 -10.74 -0.98
N VAL A 523 -9.60 -9.81 -1.89
CA VAL A 523 -8.83 -10.05 -3.11
C VAL A 523 -7.90 -8.88 -3.38
N PHE A 524 -6.73 -9.19 -3.92
CA PHE A 524 -5.71 -8.23 -4.32
C PHE A 524 -4.79 -8.92 -5.32
N ASP A 525 -4.38 -8.21 -6.36
CA ASP A 525 -3.38 -8.66 -7.31
C ASP A 525 -2.01 -8.26 -6.77
N PHE A 526 -1.35 -9.18 -6.05
CA PHE A 526 -0.13 -8.88 -5.30
C PHE A 526 1.10 -8.73 -6.18
N ASP A 527 1.15 -9.41 -7.33
CA ASP A 527 2.31 -9.40 -8.23
C ASP A 527 2.09 -8.57 -9.51
N GLY A 528 0.91 -7.94 -9.64
CA GLY A 528 0.57 -7.01 -10.72
C GLY A 528 0.26 -7.71 -12.04
N ASP A 529 0.01 -9.01 -12.05
CA ASP A 529 -0.15 -9.79 -13.28
C ASP A 529 -1.53 -9.63 -13.96
N GLY A 530 -2.43 -8.86 -13.33
CA GLY A 530 -3.78 -8.59 -13.78
C GLY A 530 -4.82 -9.57 -13.26
N ARG A 531 -4.41 -10.60 -12.51
CA ARG A 531 -5.32 -11.53 -11.83
C ARG A 531 -5.26 -11.29 -10.34
N ASN A 532 -6.41 -11.31 -9.70
CA ASN A 532 -6.48 -11.06 -8.27
C ASN A 532 -6.30 -12.37 -7.51
N GLU A 533 -5.36 -12.41 -6.57
CA GLU A 533 -5.29 -13.48 -5.59
C GLU A 533 -6.48 -13.43 -4.63
N VAL A 534 -6.84 -14.59 -4.11
CA VAL A 534 -7.84 -14.70 -3.03
C VAL A 534 -7.13 -14.85 -1.70
N ILE A 535 -7.44 -13.96 -0.76
CA ILE A 535 -7.02 -14.07 0.62
C ILE A 535 -8.19 -14.59 1.46
N TYR A 536 -8.02 -15.78 2.05
CA TYR A 536 -9.08 -16.44 2.81
C TYR A 536 -8.55 -17.09 4.08
N ASN A 537 -9.22 -16.78 5.19
CA ASN A 537 -8.96 -17.38 6.49
C ASN A 537 -10.12 -18.29 6.90
N ASP A 538 -9.87 -19.60 6.99
CA ASP A 538 -10.86 -20.55 7.50
C ASP A 538 -10.74 -20.75 9.03
N GLU A 539 -11.28 -21.83 9.60
CA GLU A 539 -11.15 -22.10 11.04
C GLU A 539 -9.71 -22.42 11.50
N LYS A 540 -8.78 -22.66 10.57
CA LYS A 540 -7.46 -23.25 10.84
C LYS A 540 -6.30 -22.57 10.15
N PHE A 541 -6.50 -22.03 8.94
CA PHE A 541 -5.42 -21.49 8.14
C PHE A 541 -5.85 -20.22 7.40
N ILE A 542 -4.91 -19.28 7.37
CA ILE A 542 -4.86 -18.22 6.38
C ILE A 542 -4.24 -18.79 5.10
N ARG A 543 -4.79 -18.43 3.93
CA ARG A 543 -4.28 -18.83 2.63
C ARG A 543 -4.34 -17.68 1.63
N ILE A 544 -3.38 -17.70 0.72
CA ILE A 544 -3.39 -16.90 -0.52
C ILE A 544 -3.47 -17.90 -1.67
N TYR A 545 -4.57 -17.85 -2.41
CA TYR A 545 -4.78 -18.64 -3.63
C TYR A 545 -4.48 -17.79 -4.85
N PRO A 546 -3.84 -18.35 -5.89
CA PRO A 546 -3.75 -17.66 -7.17
C PRO A 546 -5.15 -17.49 -7.78
N GLY A 547 -5.33 -16.49 -8.65
CA GLY A 547 -6.60 -16.24 -9.33
C GLY A 547 -7.09 -17.44 -10.15
N VAL A 548 -6.16 -18.22 -10.74
CA VAL A 548 -6.42 -19.47 -11.45
C VAL A 548 -5.46 -20.57 -11.01
N GLU A 549 -5.82 -21.84 -11.26
CA GLU A 549 -4.87 -22.94 -11.06
C GLU A 549 -3.62 -22.71 -11.91
N PRO A 550 -2.40 -22.78 -11.36
CA PRO A 550 -1.17 -22.47 -12.11
C PRO A 550 -0.98 -23.33 -13.37
N ASP A 551 -1.47 -24.58 -13.34
CA ASP A 551 -1.43 -25.48 -14.50
C ASP A 551 -2.37 -25.02 -15.63
N CYS A 552 -3.42 -24.25 -15.35
CA CYS A 552 -4.32 -23.69 -16.38
C CYS A 552 -3.65 -22.61 -17.23
N GLU A 553 -2.58 -22.00 -16.74
CA GLU A 553 -1.83 -20.95 -17.45
C GLU A 553 -0.86 -21.52 -18.49
N LEU A 554 -0.57 -22.81 -18.43
CA LEU A 554 0.33 -23.47 -19.38
C LEU A 554 -0.32 -23.57 -20.77
N ASP A 555 0.49 -23.49 -21.84
CA ASP A 555 0.05 -23.78 -23.21
C ASP A 555 0.75 -25.05 -23.76
N PRO A 556 0.04 -26.20 -23.87
CA PRO A 556 -1.35 -26.43 -23.46
C PRO A 556 -1.51 -26.56 -21.93
N PRO A 557 -2.75 -26.43 -21.40
CA PRO A 557 -3.00 -26.56 -19.97
C PRO A 557 -2.46 -27.87 -19.39
N GLY A 558 -1.88 -27.75 -18.20
CA GLY A 558 -1.31 -28.83 -17.43
C GLY A 558 -2.36 -29.84 -16.95
N PRO A 559 -1.93 -31.01 -16.46
CA PRO A 559 -2.83 -32.05 -15.98
C PRO A 559 -3.64 -31.66 -14.73
N ASN A 560 -3.19 -30.67 -13.96
CA ASN A 560 -3.87 -30.19 -12.76
C ASN A 560 -4.79 -28.99 -13.02
N CYS A 561 -4.94 -28.54 -14.28
CA CYS A 561 -6.03 -27.64 -14.63
C CYS A 561 -7.36 -28.44 -14.64
N ASP A 562 -7.90 -28.71 -13.45
CA ASP A 562 -9.03 -29.61 -13.24
C ASP A 562 -10.20 -29.02 -12.41
N GLY A 563 -10.06 -27.76 -12.00
CA GLY A 563 -11.03 -26.98 -11.24
C GLY A 563 -11.00 -27.28 -9.73
N VAL A 564 -9.91 -27.88 -9.22
CA VAL A 564 -9.72 -28.23 -7.81
C VAL A 564 -8.37 -27.73 -7.31
N MET A 565 -8.37 -26.51 -6.78
CA MET A 565 -7.22 -25.89 -6.13
C MET A 565 -6.83 -26.65 -4.84
N ASP A 566 -5.67 -27.30 -4.85
CA ASP A 566 -5.13 -28.01 -3.68
C ASP A 566 -3.95 -27.29 -2.98
N ASP A 567 -3.55 -27.79 -1.81
CA ASP A 567 -2.49 -27.18 -1.00
C ASP A 567 -1.11 -27.12 -1.71
N SER A 568 -0.92 -27.79 -2.85
CA SER A 568 0.32 -27.71 -3.65
C SER A 568 0.28 -26.60 -4.72
N GLU A 569 -0.88 -25.99 -4.94
CA GLU A 569 -1.13 -24.94 -5.92
C GLU A 569 -1.41 -23.57 -5.26
N VAL A 570 -1.60 -23.54 -3.94
CA VAL A 570 -1.71 -22.28 -3.18
C VAL A 570 -0.38 -21.55 -3.14
N LEU A 571 -0.43 -20.23 -3.18
CA LEU A 571 0.75 -19.37 -3.11
C LEU A 571 1.29 -19.30 -1.68
N PHE A 572 0.39 -19.28 -0.70
CA PHE A 572 0.74 -19.22 0.70
C PHE A 572 -0.29 -19.93 1.60
N LYS A 573 0.19 -20.51 2.70
CA LYS A 573 -0.64 -21.15 3.72
C LYS A 573 0.06 -21.14 5.07
N ASP A 574 -0.61 -20.63 6.09
CA ASP A 574 -0.10 -20.64 7.46
C ASP A 574 -1.20 -20.94 8.49
N PRO A 575 -0.90 -21.60 9.63
CA PRO A 575 -1.89 -21.79 10.67
C PRO A 575 -2.36 -20.46 11.26
N ASN A 576 -3.64 -20.15 11.10
CA ASN A 576 -4.29 -19.04 11.80
C ASN A 576 -5.71 -19.47 12.19
N THR A 577 -6.01 -19.45 13.48
CA THR A 577 -7.27 -20.00 13.98
C THR A 577 -8.32 -18.93 14.15
N SER A 578 -9.54 -19.24 13.71
CA SER A 578 -10.72 -18.45 14.04
C SER A 578 -11.89 -19.39 14.35
N ARG A 579 -12.76 -18.97 15.26
CA ARG A 579 -14.11 -19.54 15.39
C ARG A 579 -15.00 -19.25 14.18
N THR A 580 -14.55 -18.32 13.34
CA THR A 580 -15.17 -17.76 12.15
C THR A 580 -16.50 -17.07 12.39
N ARG A 581 -16.68 -15.92 11.76
CA ARG A 581 -17.90 -15.12 11.72
C ARG A 581 -18.03 -14.46 10.37
N THR A 582 -18.03 -13.14 10.31
CA THR A 582 -18.15 -12.37 9.07
C THR A 582 -16.85 -11.64 8.74
N GLU A 583 -15.81 -11.84 9.53
CA GLU A 583 -14.49 -11.27 9.29
C GLU A 583 -13.88 -11.80 8.00
N TYR A 584 -12.91 -11.05 7.50
CA TYR A 584 -12.03 -11.44 6.42
C TYR A 584 -10.71 -10.66 6.54
N PRO A 585 -9.61 -11.12 5.93
CA PRO A 585 -8.34 -10.40 5.85
C PRO A 585 -8.43 -9.12 5.02
N VAL A 586 -7.64 -8.09 5.33
CA VAL A 586 -7.61 -6.81 4.61
C VAL A 586 -6.23 -6.61 3.99
N VAL A 587 -6.19 -6.03 2.79
CA VAL A 587 -4.94 -5.62 2.12
C VAL A 587 -4.97 -4.11 1.94
N ALA A 588 -3.99 -3.42 2.52
CA ALA A 588 -3.80 -1.98 2.44
C ALA A 588 -2.33 -1.65 2.76
N ASP A 589 -1.87 -0.48 2.34
CA ASP A 589 -0.63 0.12 2.85
C ASP A 589 -0.92 0.52 4.30
N VAL A 590 -0.29 -0.12 5.28
CA VAL A 590 -0.55 0.14 6.70
C VAL A 590 0.54 0.94 7.38
N ASP A 591 1.74 0.97 6.83
CA ASP A 591 2.88 1.66 7.44
C ASP A 591 3.29 2.95 6.72
N GLY A 592 2.60 3.28 5.63
CA GLY A 592 2.82 4.47 4.82
C GLY A 592 4.02 4.34 3.89
N ASP A 593 4.45 3.13 3.55
CA ASP A 593 5.59 2.87 2.68
C ASP A 593 5.25 2.73 1.20
N PHE A 594 3.98 2.91 0.83
CA PHE A 594 3.40 2.76 -0.50
C PHE A 594 3.32 1.32 -1.01
N LYS A 595 3.67 0.30 -0.23
CA LYS A 595 3.51 -1.13 -0.52
C LYS A 595 2.29 -1.68 0.21
N ALA A 596 1.98 -2.94 -0.08
CA ALA A 596 0.76 -3.58 0.39
C ALA A 596 1.05 -4.51 1.54
N GLU A 597 0.34 -4.35 2.66
CA GLU A 597 0.42 -5.27 3.78
C GLU A 597 -0.90 -6.04 3.95
N LEU A 598 -0.78 -7.20 4.56
CA LEU A 598 -1.89 -8.09 4.87
C LEU A 598 -2.20 -8.04 6.38
N VAL A 599 -3.42 -7.61 6.71
CA VAL A 599 -3.92 -7.54 8.10
C VAL A 599 -5.04 -8.55 8.30
N PHE A 600 -4.94 -9.42 9.32
CA PHE A 600 -6.01 -10.37 9.60
C PHE A 600 -6.22 -10.65 11.08
N SER A 601 -7.45 -11.08 11.38
CA SER A 601 -7.89 -11.39 12.73
C SER A 601 -7.55 -12.82 13.14
N THR A 602 -7.27 -13.00 14.43
CA THR A 602 -7.06 -14.30 15.05
C THR A 602 -7.81 -14.44 16.36
N ASN A 603 -8.31 -15.64 16.65
CA ASN A 603 -8.90 -15.97 17.94
C ASN A 603 -8.72 -17.44 18.32
N SER A 604 -8.44 -17.65 19.60
CA SER A 604 -8.28 -18.99 20.16
C SER A 604 -9.59 -19.58 20.72
N ASP A 605 -10.73 -19.10 20.20
CA ASP A 605 -12.09 -19.44 20.68
C ASP A 605 -12.60 -20.80 20.14
N VAL A 606 -11.66 -21.67 19.77
CA VAL A 606 -11.85 -23.05 19.30
C VAL A 606 -10.87 -23.98 20.01
N SER A 607 -11.19 -25.27 20.10
CA SER A 607 -10.39 -26.21 20.93
C SER A 607 -8.95 -26.45 20.45
N TRP A 608 -8.67 -26.11 19.19
CA TRP A 608 -7.35 -26.14 18.56
C TRP A 608 -6.75 -24.74 18.37
N GLY A 609 -7.36 -23.71 18.96
CA GLY A 609 -6.98 -22.31 18.80
C GLY A 609 -5.50 -22.07 19.12
N LEU A 610 -4.84 -21.25 18.30
CA LEU A 610 -3.48 -20.78 18.49
C LEU A 610 -3.55 -19.43 19.20
N ASP A 611 -3.48 -18.35 18.43
CA ASP A 611 -3.33 -16.99 18.93
C ASP A 611 -4.68 -16.27 19.03
N ALA A 612 -4.67 -15.07 19.61
CA ALA A 612 -5.82 -14.18 19.71
C ALA A 612 -5.39 -12.73 19.54
N GLY A 613 -5.98 -12.01 18.57
CA GLY A 613 -5.59 -10.64 18.25
C GLY A 613 -5.65 -10.34 16.76
N ILE A 614 -4.65 -9.60 16.27
CA ILE A 614 -4.45 -9.34 14.85
C ILE A 614 -2.98 -9.59 14.47
N GLU A 615 -2.77 -9.97 13.22
CA GLU A 615 -1.45 -10.13 12.62
C GLU A 615 -1.31 -9.22 11.41
N ILE A 616 -0.11 -8.64 11.24
CA ILE A 616 0.26 -7.73 10.15
C ILE A 616 1.47 -8.34 9.47
N TRP A 617 1.38 -8.49 8.16
CA TRP A 617 2.36 -9.18 7.34
C TRP A 617 2.69 -8.34 6.12
N GLY A 618 3.98 -8.27 5.78
CA GLY A 618 4.50 -7.75 4.51
C GLY A 618 5.14 -8.87 3.68
N ASP A 619 5.88 -8.49 2.64
CA ASP A 619 6.64 -9.43 1.81
C ASP A 619 8.15 -9.35 2.10
N ALA A 620 8.77 -10.49 2.39
CA ALA A 620 10.21 -10.54 2.66
C ALA A 620 11.09 -10.30 1.43
N LEU A 621 10.50 -10.24 0.23
CA LEU A 621 11.18 -10.02 -1.03
C LEU A 621 10.79 -8.68 -1.68
N ASP A 622 9.99 -7.85 -1.01
CA ASP A 622 9.44 -6.58 -1.52
C ASP A 622 8.72 -6.67 -2.89
N ASN A 623 8.16 -7.84 -3.19
CA ASN A 623 7.48 -8.11 -4.46
C ASN A 623 6.02 -7.67 -4.47
N TRP A 624 5.41 -7.46 -3.30
CA TRP A 624 4.03 -7.00 -3.23
C TRP A 624 3.92 -5.58 -3.81
N VAL A 625 3.04 -5.43 -4.79
CA VAL A 625 2.86 -4.16 -5.49
C VAL A 625 2.20 -3.11 -4.60
N SER A 626 2.30 -1.84 -5.02
CA SER A 626 1.70 -0.72 -4.29
C SER A 626 0.19 -0.88 -4.09
N THR A 627 -0.36 -0.27 -3.05
CA THR A 627 -1.80 -0.24 -2.82
C THR A 627 -2.26 1.03 -2.11
N ARG A 628 -3.56 1.20 -1.94
CA ARG A 628 -4.13 2.34 -1.21
C ARG A 628 -4.00 2.11 0.32
N PRO A 629 -3.73 3.14 1.12
CA PRO A 629 -3.60 3.04 2.58
C PRO A 629 -4.93 3.08 3.33
N VAL A 630 -5.99 2.56 2.70
CA VAL A 630 -7.35 2.68 3.23
C VAL A 630 -8.15 1.42 2.95
N TRP A 631 -8.85 0.95 3.98
CA TRP A 631 -9.90 -0.04 3.89
C TRP A 631 -10.95 0.30 4.95
N ASN A 632 -11.96 1.07 4.57
CA ASN A 632 -12.73 1.79 5.57
C ASN A 632 -13.95 1.04 6.12
N GLN A 633 -14.43 -0.02 5.45
CA GLN A 633 -15.65 -0.75 5.85
C GLN A 633 -15.74 -2.19 5.28
N HIS A 634 -16.74 -2.97 5.71
CA HIS A 634 -16.96 -4.37 5.28
C HIS A 634 -17.40 -4.52 3.81
N SER A 635 -18.06 -3.50 3.31
CA SER A 635 -18.52 -3.37 1.93
C SER A 635 -17.60 -2.42 1.17
N TYR A 636 -16.28 -2.56 1.33
CA TYR A 636 -15.27 -1.74 0.64
C TYR A 636 -15.25 -2.03 -0.88
N HIS A 637 -15.19 -0.96 -1.69
CA HIS A 637 -15.16 -1.03 -3.14
C HIS A 637 -14.45 0.18 -3.78
N ILE A 638 -13.45 0.72 -3.07
CA ILE A 638 -12.50 1.75 -3.53
C ILE A 638 -13.12 3.14 -3.72
N THR A 639 -14.14 3.28 -4.56
CA THR A 639 -14.78 4.57 -4.87
C THR A 639 -15.53 5.16 -3.68
N ASN A 640 -15.85 4.35 -2.67
CA ASN A 640 -16.65 4.75 -1.52
C ASN A 640 -15.90 5.59 -0.47
N VAL A 641 -14.58 5.77 -0.61
CA VAL A 641 -13.73 6.50 0.35
C VAL A 641 -12.47 7.04 -0.32
N GLY A 642 -12.04 8.24 0.06
CA GLY A 642 -10.75 8.83 -0.31
C GLY A 642 -9.59 8.15 0.43
N ILE A 643 -8.35 8.35 -0.02
CA ILE A 643 -7.17 7.80 0.67
C ILE A 643 -6.92 8.48 2.03
N ASP A 644 -7.47 9.67 2.24
CA ASP A 644 -7.46 10.44 3.48
C ASP A 644 -8.64 10.10 4.41
N GLY A 645 -9.47 9.11 4.05
CA GLY A 645 -10.67 8.75 4.81
C GLY A 645 -11.89 9.63 4.54
N SER A 646 -11.80 10.61 3.63
CA SER A 646 -12.96 11.42 3.22
C SER A 646 -14.04 10.58 2.52
N ILE A 647 -15.31 10.91 2.76
CA ILE A 647 -16.43 10.21 2.11
C ILE A 647 -16.96 11.07 0.96
N PRO A 648 -16.98 10.57 -0.30
CA PRO A 648 -17.44 11.34 -1.43
C PRO A 648 -18.90 11.79 -1.28
N VAL A 649 -19.16 13.07 -1.55
CA VAL A 649 -20.53 13.61 -1.63
C VAL A 649 -21.32 12.95 -2.77
N HIS A 650 -20.62 12.66 -3.88
CA HIS A 650 -21.12 11.84 -4.97
C HIS A 650 -20.07 10.78 -5.26
N GLU A 651 -20.42 9.54 -4.96
CA GLU A 651 -19.59 8.40 -5.30
C GLU A 651 -19.62 8.18 -6.82
N GLU A 652 -18.45 8.01 -7.43
CA GLU A 652 -18.36 7.49 -8.80
C GLU A 652 -18.68 5.99 -8.78
N SER A 653 -19.41 5.48 -9.79
CA SER A 653 -19.68 4.04 -9.88
C SER A 653 -18.39 3.26 -10.09
N SER A 654 -18.07 2.30 -9.21
CA SER A 654 -16.83 1.50 -9.29
C SER A 654 -16.68 0.74 -10.61
N TRP A 655 -17.79 0.36 -11.26
CA TRP A 655 -17.80 -0.30 -12.57
C TRP A 655 -17.65 0.65 -13.77
N LEU A 656 -17.58 1.97 -13.54
CA LEU A 656 -17.35 2.98 -14.58
C LEU A 656 -16.10 3.84 -14.32
N PHE A 657 -15.47 3.69 -13.15
CA PHE A 657 -14.36 4.52 -12.69
C PHE A 657 -13.13 3.68 -12.29
N PRO A 658 -11.91 4.11 -12.67
CA PRO A 658 -11.63 5.21 -13.60
C PRO A 658 -12.12 4.90 -15.03
N MET A 659 -12.30 5.94 -15.83
CA MET A 659 -12.74 5.75 -17.22
C MET A 659 -11.71 4.91 -17.99
N ASP A 660 -12.20 4.00 -18.83
CA ASP A 660 -11.43 3.05 -19.66
C ASP A 660 -10.82 1.84 -18.91
N ASP A 661 -10.63 1.91 -17.59
CA ASP A 661 -10.09 0.82 -16.77
C ASP A 661 -10.80 0.76 -15.39
N PRO A 662 -12.10 0.44 -15.37
CA PRO A 662 -12.91 0.53 -14.16
C PRO A 662 -12.48 -0.52 -13.12
N TYR A 663 -12.55 -0.15 -11.84
CA TYR A 663 -12.22 -1.07 -10.75
C TYR A 663 -13.12 -2.30 -10.71
N ASN A 664 -14.42 -2.11 -11.01
CA ASN A 664 -15.47 -3.12 -11.17
C ASN A 664 -15.37 -4.31 -10.19
N GLY A 665 -15.21 -4.03 -8.90
CA GLY A 665 -14.90 -5.05 -7.89
C GLY A 665 -15.47 -4.73 -6.52
N TYR A 666 -15.42 -5.73 -5.63
CA TYR A 666 -15.97 -5.64 -4.27
C TYR A 666 -15.14 -6.46 -3.29
N ARG A 667 -14.84 -5.87 -2.11
CA ARG A 667 -13.87 -6.42 -1.14
C ARG A 667 -12.52 -6.67 -1.78
N ARG A 668 -12.11 -5.70 -2.60
CA ARG A 668 -10.90 -5.64 -3.40
C ARG A 668 -10.20 -4.31 -3.10
N ASN A 669 -8.89 -4.34 -2.94
CA ASN A 669 -8.05 -3.13 -3.08
C ASN A 669 -7.30 -3.19 -4.41
N VAL A 670 -6.67 -2.09 -4.82
CA VAL A 670 -6.06 -1.94 -6.15
C VAL A 670 -4.69 -1.33 -6.05
N GLN A 671 -3.90 -1.57 -7.09
CA GLN A 671 -2.67 -0.85 -7.32
C GLN A 671 -2.97 0.65 -7.49
N GLY A 672 -2.07 1.49 -6.98
CA GLY A 672 -2.20 2.95 -7.04
C GLY A 672 -2.02 3.51 -8.46
N ALA A 673 -1.17 4.53 -8.60
CA ALA A 673 -1.02 5.28 -9.86
C ALA A 673 -0.47 4.46 -11.06
N SER A 674 0.15 3.29 -10.82
CA SER A 674 0.59 2.33 -11.84
C SER A 674 0.96 0.99 -11.19
N ASP A 675 0.63 -0.11 -11.86
CA ASP A 675 0.80 -1.49 -11.35
C ASP A 675 2.24 -1.86 -10.94
N PHE A 676 3.24 -1.28 -11.62
CA PHE A 676 4.65 -1.64 -11.46
C PHE A 676 5.55 -0.45 -11.12
N CYS A 677 4.99 0.67 -10.64
CA CYS A 677 5.82 1.78 -10.21
C CYS A 677 6.77 1.33 -9.10
N ALA A 678 8.03 1.74 -9.21
CA ALA A 678 9.08 1.41 -8.24
C ALA A 678 9.84 2.66 -7.79
N PRO A 679 10.48 2.63 -6.62
CA PRO A 679 11.43 3.64 -6.21
C PRO A 679 12.75 3.56 -7.01
N ASN A 680 13.53 4.63 -6.90
CA ASN A 680 14.92 4.70 -7.36
C ASN A 680 15.67 5.71 -6.47
N LEU A 681 16.26 5.20 -5.40
CA LEU A 681 16.94 5.92 -4.35
C LEU A 681 18.37 6.21 -4.78
N VAL A 682 18.67 7.50 -4.91
CA VAL A 682 19.96 7.97 -5.38
C VAL A 682 20.55 8.95 -4.38
N LEU A 683 21.85 8.79 -4.13
CA LEU A 683 22.60 9.64 -3.23
C LEU A 683 23.21 10.83 -3.98
N PHE A 684 23.01 12.03 -3.44
CA PHE A 684 23.57 13.28 -3.95
C PHE A 684 24.37 14.01 -2.87
N ASP A 685 25.32 14.84 -3.33
CA ASP A 685 26.02 15.84 -2.51
C ASP A 685 26.55 15.31 -1.16
N MET A 686 27.40 14.27 -1.19
CA MET A 686 28.10 13.82 0.01
C MET A 686 29.00 14.94 0.57
N ARG A 687 28.82 15.26 1.86
CA ARG A 687 29.48 16.37 2.57
C ARG A 687 30.09 15.88 3.89
N ALA A 688 31.18 16.53 4.35
CA ALA A 688 31.77 16.30 5.68
C ALA A 688 31.94 17.60 6.49
N GLU A 689 31.63 17.58 7.79
CA GLU A 689 31.84 18.75 8.65
C GLU A 689 33.32 18.92 9.06
N LEU A 690 34.09 19.64 8.24
CA LEU A 690 35.53 19.78 8.43
C LEU A 690 35.95 20.56 9.69
N LEU A 691 35.09 21.42 10.24
CA LEU A 691 35.35 22.13 11.51
C LEU A 691 35.43 21.18 12.71
N MET A 692 34.87 19.97 12.58
CA MET A 692 34.88 18.95 13.62
C MET A 692 35.98 17.91 13.42
N CYS A 693 36.76 17.95 12.32
CA CYS A 693 37.91 17.07 12.15
C CYS A 693 38.88 17.22 13.35
N PRO A 694 39.31 16.10 13.97
CA PRO A 694 39.29 14.76 13.39
C PRO A 694 37.96 13.98 13.57
N ASN A 695 36.97 14.46 14.35
CA ASN A 695 35.67 13.79 14.47
C ASN A 695 34.90 13.90 13.15
N LEU A 696 34.69 12.76 12.50
CA LEU A 696 34.07 12.70 11.18
C LEU A 696 32.54 12.67 11.30
N VAL A 697 31.90 13.78 10.96
CA VAL A 697 30.45 13.90 10.74
C VAL A 697 30.21 13.97 9.23
N LEU A 698 29.42 13.04 8.71
CA LEU A 698 29.10 12.91 7.28
C LEU A 698 27.63 13.18 7.06
N SER A 699 27.28 13.81 5.93
CA SER A 699 25.90 13.99 5.49
C SER A 699 25.77 13.74 4.00
N VAL A 700 24.61 13.28 3.55
CA VAL A 700 24.30 13.01 2.14
C VAL A 700 22.82 13.24 1.89
N ASP A 701 22.47 13.75 0.71
CA ASP A 701 21.08 13.91 0.29
C ASP A 701 20.61 12.58 -0.33
N VAL A 702 19.50 12.03 0.16
CA VAL A 702 18.82 10.84 -0.37
C VAL A 702 17.63 11.31 -1.19
N ALA A 703 17.57 10.98 -2.47
CA ALA A 703 16.48 11.39 -3.35
C ALA A 703 15.81 10.18 -3.98
N ASN A 704 14.48 10.21 -4.09
CA ASN A 704 13.73 9.20 -4.82
C ASN A 704 13.44 9.69 -6.25
N LEU A 705 14.15 9.13 -7.22
CA LEU A 705 13.98 9.38 -8.65
C LEU A 705 13.03 8.39 -9.32
N GLY A 706 12.39 7.51 -8.55
CA GLY A 706 11.41 6.55 -9.04
C GLY A 706 10.01 7.14 -9.16
N CYS A 707 9.04 6.30 -9.52
CA CYS A 707 7.63 6.70 -9.60
C CYS A 707 6.76 6.18 -8.46
N LEU A 708 7.31 5.32 -7.58
CA LEU A 708 6.69 4.96 -6.30
C LEU A 708 7.42 5.65 -5.16
N GLY A 709 6.69 6.08 -4.13
CA GLY A 709 7.29 6.54 -2.88
C GLY A 709 7.91 5.40 -2.08
N VAL A 710 8.63 5.74 -1.02
CA VAL A 710 9.03 4.81 0.04
C VAL A 710 8.73 5.42 1.40
N GLY A 711 8.53 4.55 2.39
CA GLY A 711 8.32 4.93 3.78
C GLY A 711 9.50 5.67 4.39
N ALA A 712 9.31 6.15 5.62
CA ALA A 712 10.44 6.54 6.46
C ALA A 712 11.24 5.29 6.87
N GLY A 713 12.47 5.47 7.36
CA GLY A 713 13.27 4.33 7.86
C GLY A 713 14.25 3.73 6.84
N VAL A 714 14.41 4.33 5.66
CA VAL A 714 15.35 3.84 4.64
C VAL A 714 16.78 3.91 5.18
N ASN A 715 17.48 2.76 5.17
CA ASN A 715 18.84 2.65 5.66
C ASN A 715 19.86 3.32 4.72
N VAL A 716 20.74 4.14 5.29
CA VAL A 716 21.88 4.74 4.59
C VAL A 716 23.17 4.43 5.35
N SER A 717 24.00 3.59 4.76
CA SER A 717 25.25 3.13 5.36
C SER A 717 26.45 3.90 4.83
N PHE A 718 27.30 4.35 5.74
CA PHE A 718 28.53 5.07 5.42
C PHE A 718 29.76 4.19 5.60
N TYR A 719 30.74 4.39 4.72
CA TYR A 719 31.95 3.60 4.65
C TYR A 719 33.18 4.47 4.53
N GLU A 720 34.32 3.92 4.96
CA GLU A 720 35.64 4.49 4.73
C GLU A 720 36.58 3.43 4.13
N GLU A 721 37.49 3.85 3.26
CA GLU A 721 38.34 2.96 2.46
C GLU A 721 39.17 1.97 3.28
N THR A 722 39.63 2.38 4.48
CA THR A 722 40.49 1.56 5.34
C THR A 722 39.72 0.85 6.46
N LEU A 723 38.75 1.52 7.08
CA LEU A 723 37.97 1.02 8.21
C LEU A 723 36.79 0.15 7.77
N GLY A 724 36.30 0.33 6.55
CA GLY A 724 35.05 -0.26 6.09
C GLY A 724 33.84 0.48 6.68
N TYR A 725 32.84 -0.28 7.11
CA TYR A 725 31.59 0.25 7.67
C TYR A 725 31.82 1.19 8.86
N LEU A 726 31.25 2.40 8.78
CA LEU A 726 31.30 3.42 9.82
C LEU A 726 30.02 3.46 10.67
N GLY A 727 28.87 3.24 10.05
CA GLY A 727 27.56 3.32 10.69
C GLY A 727 26.43 3.48 9.65
N THR A 728 25.22 3.21 10.10
CA THR A 728 23.97 3.38 9.34
C THR A 728 23.11 4.43 10.04
N VAL A 729 22.40 5.22 9.25
CA VAL A 729 21.34 6.13 9.70
C VAL A 729 20.10 5.90 8.84
N GLU A 730 18.94 6.22 9.37
CA GLU A 730 17.66 6.02 8.70
C GLU A 730 17.07 7.38 8.29
N THR A 731 16.38 7.43 7.14
CA THR A 731 15.52 8.56 6.81
C THR A 731 14.42 8.72 7.86
N GLN A 732 14.01 9.95 8.13
CA GLN A 732 13.00 10.27 9.13
C GLN A 732 11.64 10.57 8.52
N ASN A 733 11.59 10.88 7.22
CA ASN A 733 10.36 11.19 6.50
C ASN A 733 10.20 10.19 5.35
N GLN A 734 8.95 10.03 4.90
CA GLN A 734 8.66 9.34 3.65
C GLN A 734 9.32 10.07 2.49
N LEU A 735 9.73 9.32 1.46
CA LEU A 735 10.27 9.85 0.22
C LEU A 735 9.34 9.51 -0.95
N PRO A 736 8.24 10.25 -1.16
CA PRO A 736 7.44 10.19 -2.37
C PRO A 736 8.28 10.38 -3.63
N ALA A 737 7.71 10.04 -4.80
CA ALA A 737 8.37 10.26 -6.09
C ALA A 737 8.85 11.73 -6.26
N GLY A 738 10.16 11.89 -6.42
CA GLY A 738 10.85 13.17 -6.57
C GLY A 738 11.25 13.85 -5.25
N ALA A 739 10.83 13.34 -4.09
CA ALA A 739 11.21 13.90 -2.80
C ALA A 739 12.68 13.60 -2.46
N LYS A 740 13.24 14.39 -1.52
CA LYS A 740 14.57 14.16 -0.95
C LYS A 740 14.59 14.41 0.55
N GLU A 741 15.57 13.81 1.23
CA GLU A 741 15.92 14.09 2.63
C GLU A 741 17.43 14.09 2.81
N THR A 742 17.98 14.99 3.64
CA THR A 742 19.39 14.93 4.05
C THR A 742 19.57 14.10 5.32
N VAL A 743 20.37 13.04 5.26
CA VAL A 743 20.72 12.22 6.44
C VAL A 743 22.13 12.54 6.94
N THR A 744 22.40 12.37 8.24
CA THR A 744 23.69 12.72 8.86
C THR A 744 24.18 11.67 9.87
N LEU A 745 25.41 11.19 9.68
CA LEU A 745 26.11 10.28 10.59
C LEU A 745 27.23 10.99 11.36
N ASP A 746 27.16 11.01 12.69
CA ASP A 746 28.33 11.25 13.55
C ASP A 746 29.05 9.92 13.83
N SER A 747 30.10 9.64 13.07
CA SER A 747 30.83 8.37 13.19
C SER A 747 31.61 8.24 14.52
N GLY A 748 31.83 9.36 15.22
CA GLY A 748 32.72 9.43 16.39
C GLY A 748 34.18 9.02 16.12
N GLN A 749 34.56 8.78 14.85
CA GLN A 749 35.91 8.38 14.47
C GLN A 749 36.80 9.61 14.31
N ALA A 750 38.03 9.51 14.82
CA ALA A 750 39.05 10.51 14.64
C ALA A 750 39.93 10.16 13.42
N LEU A 751 39.71 10.78 12.27
CA LEU A 751 40.41 10.48 11.02
C LEU A 751 41.25 11.67 10.53
N GLU A 752 42.46 11.37 10.04
CA GLU A 752 43.36 12.33 9.37
C GLU A 752 43.40 12.02 7.88
N GLY A 753 42.53 12.65 7.09
CA GLY A 753 42.35 12.34 5.68
C GLY A 753 41.71 10.96 5.47
N ALA A 754 40.50 10.93 4.91
CA ALA A 754 39.76 9.70 4.67
C ALA A 754 39.13 9.73 3.27
N VAL A 755 38.87 8.56 2.70
CA VAL A 755 38.02 8.44 1.49
C VAL A 755 36.75 7.73 1.93
N VAL A 756 35.62 8.43 1.80
CA VAL A 756 34.32 7.98 2.27
C VAL A 756 33.34 7.83 1.11
N TRP A 757 32.34 6.98 1.30
CA TRP A 757 31.15 6.87 0.44
C TRP A 757 29.97 6.38 1.27
N ALA A 758 28.78 6.51 0.71
CA ALA A 758 27.55 6.02 1.31
C ALA A 758 26.82 5.12 0.31
N VAL A 759 25.97 4.26 0.84
CA VAL A 759 25.09 3.36 0.10
C VAL A 759 23.70 3.52 0.70
N VAL A 760 22.71 3.82 -0.13
CA VAL A 760 21.30 3.84 0.27
C VAL A 760 20.68 2.46 0.10
N ASP A 761 19.62 2.19 0.86
CA ASP A 761 19.04 0.85 0.98
C ASP A 761 20.11 -0.19 1.36
N ASP A 762 20.86 0.11 2.43
CA ASP A 762 21.91 -0.78 2.92
C ASP A 762 22.02 -0.69 4.44
N ASP A 763 21.82 -1.81 5.12
CA ASP A 763 21.95 -1.97 6.58
C ASP A 763 23.42 -2.16 7.05
N GLY A 764 24.37 -2.11 6.11
CA GLY A 764 25.80 -2.34 6.35
C GLY A 764 26.27 -3.74 5.95
N MET A 765 25.36 -4.59 5.44
CA MET A 765 25.64 -5.94 4.95
C MET A 765 25.78 -6.00 3.43
N GLY A 766 25.53 -4.90 2.72
CA GLY A 766 25.61 -4.79 1.27
C GLY A 766 24.46 -5.51 0.56
N GLN A 767 23.28 -5.53 1.17
CA GLN A 767 22.04 -6.07 0.60
C GLN A 767 20.93 -5.04 0.74
N GLY A 768 20.29 -4.70 -0.37
CA GLY A 768 19.06 -3.91 -0.40
C GLY A 768 17.85 -4.68 0.11
N GLU A 769 16.92 -3.96 0.73
CA GLU A 769 15.63 -4.45 1.18
C GLU A 769 14.51 -4.08 0.20
N LEU A 770 14.66 -2.99 -0.56
CA LEU A 770 13.65 -2.44 -1.44
C LEU A 770 13.93 -2.85 -2.89
N ASN A 771 12.89 -3.22 -3.63
CA ASN A 771 12.99 -3.48 -5.06
C ASN A 771 12.90 -2.17 -5.83
N GLU A 772 14.03 -1.78 -6.44
CA GLU A 772 14.16 -0.54 -7.18
C GLU A 772 14.17 -0.80 -8.70
N CYS A 773 13.83 0.21 -9.50
CA CYS A 773 14.03 0.06 -10.96
C CYS A 773 15.51 0.13 -11.36
N ASP A 774 16.35 0.71 -10.50
CA ASP A 774 17.81 0.72 -10.61
C ASP A 774 18.44 0.56 -9.21
N GLU A 775 19.04 -0.59 -8.96
CA GLU A 775 19.72 -0.97 -7.71
C GLU A 775 21.10 -0.28 -7.52
N ALA A 776 21.37 0.77 -8.29
CA ALA A 776 22.65 1.47 -8.29
C ALA A 776 22.71 2.50 -7.14
N ASN A 777 22.94 2.02 -5.92
CA ASN A 777 22.70 2.80 -4.70
C ASN A 777 23.95 3.47 -4.10
N ASP A 778 25.11 3.34 -4.76
CA ASP A 778 26.39 3.85 -4.26
C ASP A 778 26.58 5.33 -4.60
N SER A 779 27.02 6.13 -3.62
CA SER A 779 27.55 7.47 -3.88
C SER A 779 28.95 7.40 -4.52
N ASP A 780 29.35 8.48 -5.18
CA ASP A 780 30.76 8.67 -5.55
C ASP A 780 31.65 8.70 -4.29
N LYS A 781 32.89 8.23 -4.44
CA LYS A 781 33.89 8.27 -3.36
C LYS A 781 34.46 9.68 -3.19
N ALA A 782 34.32 10.24 -1.99
CA ALA A 782 34.76 11.59 -1.67
C ALA A 782 35.95 11.59 -0.68
N PRO A 783 37.05 12.30 -0.99
CA PRO A 783 38.12 12.51 -0.02
C PRO A 783 37.74 13.61 1.00
N VAL A 784 37.86 13.34 2.30
CA VAL A 784 37.42 14.22 3.39
C VAL A 784 38.48 14.37 4.48
N CYS A 785 38.33 15.37 5.37
CA CYS A 785 39.30 15.72 6.42
C CYS A 785 40.74 15.87 5.89
N ILE A 786 40.90 16.36 4.66
CA ILE A 786 42.22 16.65 4.09
C ILE A 786 42.83 17.78 4.93
N PRO A 787 43.99 17.56 5.59
CA PRO A 787 44.60 18.58 6.43
C PRO A 787 44.89 19.85 5.61
N ILE A 788 44.29 20.97 6.02
CA ILE A 788 44.72 22.30 5.58
C ILE A 788 46.14 22.47 6.13
N ARG A 789 47.16 22.43 5.26
CA ARG A 789 48.56 22.62 5.67
C ARG A 789 48.94 24.08 5.70
#